data_AF-A0A961FCI0-F1
#
_entry.id   AF-A0A961FCI0-F1
#
_cell.length_a   1.000
_cell.length_b   1.000
_cell.length_c   1.000
_cell.angle_alpha   90.00
_cell.angle_beta   90.00
_cell.angle_gamma   90.00
#
_symmetry.space_group_name_H-M   'P 1'
#
loop_
_entity.id
_entity.type
_entity.pdbx_description
1 polymer ?
#
loop_
_entity_poly.entity_id
_entity_poly.type
_entity_poly.pdbx_seq_one_letter_code
_entity_poly.pdbx_strand_id
1 'polypeptide(L)'
;MTMIRRFFLGIFVILSFFMLAHCGSQEENTVIDAGVFGPSVSGDPGTFRGAGVITQGNEAFLLNGPMAQGRVGDILMQNEKVAILIQAPGRDPGVKPYGGVIIDAAYMPNGTRRDGFGSMIPVVNLTHSVDYERIEVLNGDPAQGNLTVRAIGKTKAWLYILAKTLLEHASLLASTPQVFFGDQFTPAYDPFKNIELLNGFNQEIITDYTLKVKESGGEDSAYVIVETLFRNDNPNEEIRFPVGTSLNPSGDIEPFIPGVGFAKNFSYDFITSVVASALYPEDPSRPSSYGFVYDVEQFKDEDGAHELATTLVVSGVIPVIPGEESITNLATFSPGEDPKINFSIPAGGKRIYRRYFVVGDGSVSSVTDEILKAVGVSRGTLSGKITDNSGAPAAGVRVAVLDSSNKPFTVALSDSEGNWSAQVPTGDNAKAAVFAQGPYTIKAYKEGYAIGSQAAVCTGNNCQLGASGTLTVNITQDGQPTFARVMVVGIDPSPPLACGLEGDNCILDDADGTFMDAGLTVDPYGVPVLLYQDNNGILYPRGHKRLVEGSNNQIRLEPGDYIVYGLGGPERSIFKQDITITNGGSVAVNGDITRVLPTPGYVCGDSHLHSIGSPDVGVLMQNRLRGVVAEGVDWIAGADHENIVNYAPVIKELGLENQIASFTAMELTALVQGHAIPFFLEHDPNDRMGGAYDYTVHPDNQGGAGPALVKSIGQSFQEIDEQNEGLQSFIVAHFMDAFLGAGIFGRVVTTTYFPETSPGDSYANPINFGLPPSTSGQAPYPYGTSPMVDYFDKANVFELAIGDDVTVFKGHLMETGLPTYFNLLNLLKNGKRYGATVGSDTHTWSKDPASWPRLCIKSSIDPKDGMGSFEELNNNKVELAENMNTGKMIISGGVFVEASLSQGGQSVGPGETLVNASGPVTLQVNLTSTEALPFDRARVYINTVPIPAKDDLSGPWEGIEGLGNSESFHSVTNALAHMPRYLMDPAVTFGTGGEEVLNVNLNDGVYSASFTYDIDLTEDFWVVVVADHTELPAFPHVPKMTTGPAEISPASFLDTVKNHPQLIGTTPAWGISNPIFSTSSSSAEDWRGLFADQSFLAD
;
A
#
# COMPACT_ATOMS: atom_id res chain seq x y z
N MET A 1 15.27 69.86 42.76
CA MET A 1 16.00 69.32 41.59
C MET A 1 15.77 67.83 41.58
N THR A 2 15.30 67.14 40.57
CA THR A 2 14.68 67.46 39.28
C THR A 2 14.33 66.07 38.76
N MET A 3 13.06 65.82 38.42
CA MET A 3 12.57 64.69 37.61
C MET A 3 12.86 63.25 38.10
N ILE A 4 12.03 62.23 37.93
CA ILE A 4 10.65 62.01 37.49
C ILE A 4 10.41 60.57 38.00
N ARG A 5 9.41 60.37 38.86
CA ARG A 5 8.86 59.05 39.16
C ARG A 5 7.38 59.22 39.47
N ARG A 6 6.55 58.68 38.57
CA ARG A 6 5.18 58.18 38.77
C ARG A 6 4.09 59.22 39.11
N PHE A 7 3.19 59.45 38.17
CA PHE A 7 1.74 59.14 38.26
C PHE A 7 1.10 59.58 36.93
N PHE A 8 0.62 58.65 36.10
CA PHE A 8 -0.77 58.18 36.06
C PHE A 8 -1.77 59.24 35.58
N LEU A 9 -2.37 58.94 34.42
CA LEU A 9 -3.67 59.38 33.90
C LEU A 9 -3.85 60.83 33.44
N GLY A 10 -4.35 61.01 32.20
CA GLY A 10 -5.34 62.05 31.94
C GLY A 10 -5.23 62.96 30.70
N ILE A 11 -5.19 62.38 29.49
CA ILE A 11 -5.89 62.76 28.23
C ILE A 11 -6.03 64.24 27.76
N PHE A 12 -6.01 64.41 26.42
CA PHE A 12 -6.50 65.53 25.57
C PHE A 12 -5.52 66.72 25.40
N VAL A 13 -5.24 67.31 24.23
CA VAL A 13 -5.64 67.10 22.83
C VAL A 13 -4.84 68.09 21.93
N ILE A 14 -4.82 67.85 20.62
CA ILE A 14 -4.54 68.80 19.51
C ILE A 14 -3.05 69.19 19.32
N LEU A 15 -2.40 68.60 18.30
CA LEU A 15 -2.20 69.30 17.03
C LEU A 15 -1.69 68.36 15.92
N SER A 16 -2.60 68.22 14.97
CA SER A 16 -2.58 67.68 13.62
C SER A 16 -1.34 67.99 12.75
N PHE A 17 -1.23 67.17 11.69
CA PHE A 17 -0.50 67.37 10.43
C PHE A 17 1.02 67.28 10.49
N PHE A 18 1.57 66.08 10.21
CA PHE A 18 2.49 65.82 9.10
C PHE A 18 2.75 64.30 8.95
N MET A 19 2.87 63.86 7.70
CA MET A 19 3.28 62.54 7.18
C MET A 19 2.20 61.47 6.92
N LEU A 20 1.69 61.55 5.69
CA LEU A 20 1.35 60.42 4.84
C LEU A 20 2.63 59.67 4.40
N ALA A 21 2.43 58.39 4.04
CA ALA A 21 3.29 57.46 3.30
C ALA A 21 4.22 56.54 4.11
N HIS A 22 3.64 55.48 4.68
CA HIS A 22 4.09 54.08 4.56
C HIS A 22 3.01 53.16 5.17
N CYS A 23 2.04 52.72 4.36
CA CYS A 23 1.24 51.54 4.70
C CYS A 23 1.93 50.34 4.04
N GLY A 24 2.74 49.62 4.81
CA GLY A 24 2.91 48.18 4.58
C GLY A 24 1.76 47.48 5.28
N SER A 25 1.03 46.65 4.55
CA SER A 25 -0.01 45.76 5.10
C SER A 25 0.65 44.76 6.05
N GLN A 26 0.47 44.93 7.35
CA GLN A 26 0.63 43.82 8.30
C GLN A 26 -0.61 42.94 8.18
N GLU A 27 -0.41 41.65 7.90
CA GLU A 27 -1.44 40.61 8.02
C GLU A 27 -1.99 40.64 9.45
N GLU A 28 -3.26 41.00 9.63
CA GLU A 28 -3.98 40.75 10.88
C GLU A 28 -4.19 39.23 10.98
N ASN A 29 -3.35 38.55 11.77
CA ASN A 29 -3.61 37.18 12.19
C ASN A 29 -4.92 37.15 13.00
N THR A 30 -6.03 36.74 12.38
CA THR A 30 -7.21 36.30 13.12
C THR A 30 -6.81 35.07 13.92
N VAL A 31 -6.89 35.19 15.26
CA VAL A 31 -6.60 34.10 16.19
C VAL A 31 -7.85 33.22 16.26
N ILE A 32 -7.77 32.01 15.74
CA ILE A 32 -8.82 30.99 15.93
C ILE A 32 -8.70 30.49 17.37
N ASP A 33 -9.82 30.44 18.09
CA ASP A 33 -9.89 29.82 19.42
C ASP A 33 -9.89 28.30 19.25
N ALA A 34 -8.68 27.73 19.26
CA ALA A 34 -8.42 26.33 18.95
C ALA A 34 -8.93 25.36 20.03
N GLY A 35 -9.40 24.19 19.61
CA GLY A 35 -9.88 23.12 20.50
C GLY A 35 -11.21 22.50 20.06
N VAL A 36 -11.75 21.66 20.95
CA VAL A 36 -13.03 20.97 20.76
C VAL A 36 -14.08 21.53 21.73
N PHE A 37 -15.23 21.93 21.20
CA PHE A 37 -16.28 22.62 21.97
C PHE A 37 -17.63 21.93 21.79
N GLY A 38 -18.29 21.59 22.89
CA GLY A 38 -19.61 20.96 22.84
C GLY A 38 -19.95 20.19 24.11
N PRO A 39 -21.19 19.69 24.23
CA PRO A 39 -21.55 18.79 25.32
C PRO A 39 -20.80 17.46 25.19
N SER A 40 -20.50 16.81 26.31
CA SER A 40 -20.01 15.43 26.30
C SER A 40 -21.14 14.46 25.95
N VAL A 41 -20.81 13.38 25.25
CA VAL A 41 -21.70 12.23 25.14
C VAL A 41 -21.92 11.61 26.53
N SER A 42 -23.08 11.00 26.75
CA SER A 42 -23.40 10.30 27.99
C SER A 42 -24.53 9.29 27.80
N GLY A 43 -24.64 8.33 28.72
CA GLY A 43 -25.66 7.28 28.67
C GLY A 43 -25.19 6.03 27.95
N ASP A 44 -26.11 5.35 27.26
CA ASP A 44 -25.86 4.09 26.56
C ASP A 44 -25.60 4.32 25.05
N PRO A 45 -24.46 3.88 24.50
CA PRO A 45 -24.12 4.10 23.09
C PRO A 45 -25.11 3.49 22.08
N GLY A 46 -25.79 2.39 22.40
CA GLY A 46 -26.75 1.76 21.49
C GLY A 46 -28.02 2.59 21.30
N THR A 47 -28.44 3.29 22.37
CA THR A 47 -29.67 4.09 22.40
C THR A 47 -29.45 5.59 22.24
N PHE A 48 -28.20 6.07 22.35
CA PHE A 48 -27.86 7.48 22.19
C PHE A 48 -28.22 8.01 20.80
N ARG A 49 -28.81 9.21 20.74
CA ARG A 49 -29.12 9.95 19.51
C ARG A 49 -28.77 11.41 19.76
N GLY A 50 -27.82 11.96 19.02
CA GLY A 50 -27.29 13.29 19.28
C GLY A 50 -25.88 13.49 18.74
N ALA A 51 -25.30 14.65 19.04
CA ALA A 51 -23.88 14.92 18.80
C ALA A 51 -23.17 15.45 20.04
N GLY A 52 -21.93 15.02 20.27
CA GLY A 52 -21.17 15.39 21.46
C GLY A 52 -19.73 14.89 21.45
N VAL A 53 -18.92 15.42 22.36
CA VAL A 53 -17.51 15.07 22.55
C VAL A 53 -17.39 13.77 23.33
N ILE A 54 -16.57 12.84 22.86
CA ILE A 54 -16.20 11.63 23.60
C ILE A 54 -15.14 12.02 24.63
N THR A 55 -15.48 11.92 25.90
CA THR A 55 -14.57 12.26 27.01
C THR A 55 -14.06 11.01 27.72
N GLN A 56 -13.03 11.17 28.54
CA GLN A 56 -12.52 10.09 29.39
C GLN A 56 -13.66 9.51 30.26
N GLY A 57 -13.76 8.18 30.29
CA GLY A 57 -14.86 7.44 30.94
C GLY A 57 -16.08 7.18 30.04
N ASN A 58 -16.07 7.69 28.80
CA ASN A 58 -17.11 7.45 27.79
C ASN A 58 -16.57 6.72 26.55
N GLU A 59 -15.48 5.96 26.67
CA GLU A 59 -14.79 5.27 25.57
C GLU A 59 -15.70 4.24 24.87
N ALA A 60 -16.74 3.74 25.54
CA ALA A 60 -17.76 2.87 24.94
C ALA A 60 -18.52 3.53 23.78
N PHE A 61 -18.47 4.87 23.65
CA PHE A 61 -19.02 5.61 22.51
C PHE A 61 -18.11 5.60 21.27
N LEU A 62 -16.86 5.14 21.37
CA LEU A 62 -16.03 4.92 20.19
C LEU A 62 -16.65 3.82 19.31
N LEU A 63 -16.35 3.90 18.02
CA LEU A 63 -16.66 2.82 17.09
C LEU A 63 -15.58 1.74 17.22
N ASN A 64 -15.95 0.50 16.96
CA ASN A 64 -15.00 -0.61 16.85
C ASN A 64 -14.92 -1.02 15.39
N GLY A 65 -13.96 -1.83 15.01
CA GLY A 65 -13.86 -2.33 13.64
C GLY A 65 -12.42 -2.31 13.15
N PRO A 66 -12.17 -2.89 11.97
CA PRO A 66 -10.82 -2.96 11.43
C PRO A 66 -10.15 -1.60 11.17
N MET A 67 -10.93 -0.53 10.98
CA MET A 67 -10.41 0.83 10.69
C MET A 67 -10.70 1.87 11.76
N ALA A 68 -11.20 1.44 12.93
CA ALA A 68 -11.61 2.37 13.96
C ALA A 68 -10.41 3.18 14.50
N GLN A 69 -10.39 4.48 14.18
CA GLN A 69 -9.33 5.42 14.55
C GLN A 69 -9.78 6.38 15.66
N GLY A 70 -11.05 6.33 16.08
CA GLY A 70 -11.59 7.18 17.12
C GLY A 70 -10.77 7.15 18.41
N ARG A 71 -10.64 8.32 19.05
CA ARG A 71 -10.01 8.51 20.36
C ARG A 71 -10.87 9.43 21.23
N VAL A 72 -10.57 9.44 22.53
CA VAL A 72 -11.10 10.46 23.45
C VAL A 72 -10.71 11.85 22.91
N GLY A 73 -11.67 12.77 22.89
CA GLY A 73 -11.57 14.10 22.29
C GLY A 73 -12.35 14.24 20.98
N ASP A 74 -12.63 13.14 20.28
CA ASP A 74 -13.37 13.16 19.02
C ASP A 74 -14.86 13.43 19.22
N ILE A 75 -15.53 13.87 18.15
CA ILE A 75 -16.96 14.18 18.18
C ILE A 75 -17.75 13.06 17.53
N LEU A 76 -18.72 12.51 18.27
CA LEU A 76 -19.72 11.60 17.74
C LEU A 76 -20.93 12.38 17.22
N MET A 77 -21.43 11.98 16.06
CA MET A 77 -22.77 12.30 15.55
C MET A 77 -23.52 10.97 15.32
N GLN A 78 -24.69 10.79 15.95
CA GLN A 78 -25.41 9.52 15.89
C GLN A 78 -26.92 9.71 15.79
N ASN A 79 -27.56 9.03 14.84
CA ASN A 79 -29.03 8.91 14.72
C ASN A 79 -29.46 7.43 14.73
N GLU A 80 -30.70 7.09 14.34
CA GLU A 80 -31.15 5.69 14.33
C GLU A 80 -30.51 4.82 13.25
N LYS A 81 -29.99 5.41 12.17
CA LYS A 81 -29.41 4.67 11.05
C LYS A 81 -27.89 4.62 11.08
N VAL A 82 -27.21 5.65 11.58
CA VAL A 82 -25.76 5.79 11.45
C VAL A 82 -25.10 6.42 12.68
N ALA A 83 -23.82 6.07 12.89
CA ALA A 83 -22.88 6.77 13.78
C ALA A 83 -21.64 7.21 13.00
N ILE A 84 -21.18 8.43 13.26
CA ILE A 84 -20.06 9.07 12.56
C ILE A 84 -19.14 9.71 13.59
N LEU A 85 -17.82 9.52 13.47
CA LEU A 85 -16.81 10.22 14.26
C LEU A 85 -16.08 11.26 13.40
N ILE A 86 -16.00 12.48 13.94
CA ILE A 86 -15.18 13.57 13.42
C ILE A 86 -13.97 13.72 14.34
N GLN A 87 -12.78 13.61 13.76
CA GLN A 87 -11.52 13.70 14.50
C GLN A 87 -11.35 15.09 15.12
N ALA A 88 -10.88 15.16 16.36
CA ALA A 88 -10.41 16.39 16.99
C ALA A 88 -9.30 17.09 16.17
N PRO A 89 -9.06 18.41 16.35
CA PRO A 89 -7.89 19.08 15.80
C PRO A 89 -6.59 18.32 16.13
N GLY A 90 -5.71 18.16 15.14
CA GLY A 90 -4.49 17.40 15.32
C GLY A 90 -3.74 17.16 14.01
N ARG A 91 -2.54 16.58 14.14
CA ARG A 91 -1.65 16.19 13.06
C ARG A 91 -1.44 14.69 13.15
N ASP A 92 -1.69 13.99 12.05
CA ASP A 92 -1.33 12.58 11.89
C ASP A 92 -0.30 12.48 10.73
N PRO A 93 0.72 11.62 10.80
CA PRO A 93 1.57 11.33 9.65
C PRO A 93 0.80 10.58 8.54
N GLY A 94 1.29 10.65 7.30
CA GLY A 94 0.75 9.91 6.15
C GLY A 94 -0.35 10.61 5.34
N VAL A 95 -1.23 9.81 4.71
CA VAL A 95 -2.24 10.27 3.74
C VAL A 95 -3.23 11.28 4.30
N LYS A 96 -3.65 11.12 5.56
CA LYS A 96 -4.67 11.95 6.22
C LYS A 96 -4.02 12.84 7.27
N PRO A 97 -3.55 14.04 6.88
CA PRO A 97 -2.50 14.70 7.63
C PRO A 97 -3.04 15.69 8.67
N TYR A 98 -4.35 15.98 8.67
CA TYR A 98 -4.99 16.95 9.56
C TYR A 98 -6.33 16.41 10.11
N GLY A 99 -6.58 16.67 11.40
CA GLY A 99 -7.86 16.38 12.06
C GLY A 99 -9.00 17.28 11.59
N GLY A 100 -10.20 17.15 12.17
CA GLY A 100 -11.39 17.90 11.75
C GLY A 100 -12.20 17.29 10.61
N VAL A 101 -11.87 16.05 10.23
CA VAL A 101 -12.50 15.28 9.17
C VAL A 101 -13.24 14.05 9.71
N ILE A 102 -14.14 13.48 8.90
CA ILE A 102 -14.75 12.18 9.21
C ILE A 102 -13.67 11.11 9.13
N ILE A 103 -13.54 10.31 10.20
CA ILE A 103 -12.56 9.22 10.30
C ILE A 103 -13.21 7.85 10.48
N ASP A 104 -14.32 7.76 11.22
CA ASP A 104 -15.01 6.48 11.42
C ASP A 104 -16.51 6.63 11.12
N ALA A 105 -17.11 5.60 10.55
CA ALA A 105 -18.53 5.57 10.21
C ALA A 105 -19.13 4.16 10.27
N ALA A 106 -20.31 4.03 10.88
CA ALA A 106 -21.01 2.75 11.02
C ALA A 106 -22.51 2.86 10.74
N TYR A 107 -23.05 1.85 10.04
CA TYR A 107 -24.49 1.60 9.87
C TYR A 107 -25.05 0.87 11.10
N MET A 108 -26.21 1.30 11.60
CA MET A 108 -26.73 0.93 12.92
C MET A 108 -28.14 0.30 12.94
N PRO A 109 -28.51 -0.67 12.07
CA PRO A 109 -29.87 -1.19 12.02
C PRO A 109 -30.27 -2.01 13.26
N ASN A 110 -29.31 -2.39 14.11
CA ASN A 110 -29.54 -3.13 15.37
C ASN A 110 -28.58 -2.70 16.50
N GLY A 111 -28.04 -1.48 16.44
CA GLY A 111 -27.07 -0.99 17.42
C GLY A 111 -25.63 -1.49 17.23
N THR A 112 -25.34 -2.23 16.16
CA THR A 112 -23.97 -2.54 15.72
C THR A 112 -23.24 -1.25 15.36
N ARG A 113 -21.98 -1.12 15.78
CA ARG A 113 -21.16 0.11 15.64
C ARG A 113 -19.79 -0.26 15.07
N ARG A 114 -19.80 -0.97 13.93
CA ARG A 114 -18.59 -1.49 13.27
C ARG A 114 -18.19 -0.60 12.10
N ASP A 115 -17.06 0.06 12.26
CA ASP A 115 -16.41 0.91 11.29
C ASP A 115 -15.47 0.12 10.36
N GLY A 116 -15.45 0.53 9.09
CA GLY A 116 -14.50 0.10 8.06
C GLY A 116 -14.13 1.26 7.14
N PHE A 117 -14.39 2.50 7.55
CA PHE A 117 -14.05 3.70 6.80
C PHE A 117 -12.72 4.26 7.30
N GLY A 118 -11.88 4.78 6.40
CA GLY A 118 -10.60 5.37 6.77
C GLY A 118 -10.68 6.88 7.01
N SER A 119 -10.96 7.67 5.97
CA SER A 119 -11.13 9.12 6.10
C SER A 119 -11.73 9.82 4.88
N MET A 120 -12.27 11.04 5.11
CA MET A 120 -12.76 11.96 4.09
C MET A 120 -12.05 13.32 4.16
N ILE A 121 -11.07 13.55 3.29
CA ILE A 121 -10.15 14.69 3.34
C ILE A 121 -10.57 15.77 2.33
N PRO A 122 -10.71 17.05 2.72
CA PRO A 122 -10.96 18.12 1.75
C PRO A 122 -9.73 18.39 0.88
N VAL A 123 -9.93 18.52 -0.43
CA VAL A 123 -8.91 18.98 -1.38
C VAL A 123 -9.17 20.45 -1.70
N VAL A 124 -8.15 21.28 -1.54
CA VAL A 124 -8.16 22.70 -1.91
C VAL A 124 -6.99 22.93 -2.87
N ASN A 125 -7.28 23.43 -4.07
CA ASN A 125 -6.24 23.81 -5.03
C ASN A 125 -5.24 22.68 -5.36
N LEU A 126 -5.72 21.42 -5.39
CA LEU A 126 -4.99 20.14 -5.55
C LEU A 126 -3.94 19.80 -4.49
N THR A 127 -3.03 20.72 -4.20
CA THR A 127 -1.85 20.49 -3.35
C THR A 127 -2.06 20.87 -1.89
N HIS A 128 -3.27 21.32 -1.52
CA HIS A 128 -3.59 21.73 -0.15
C HIS A 128 -4.78 20.97 0.41
N SER A 129 -4.78 20.85 1.73
CA SER A 129 -5.93 20.46 2.53
C SER A 129 -6.18 21.51 3.62
N VAL A 130 -6.96 21.18 4.65
CA VAL A 130 -7.34 22.12 5.72
C VAL A 130 -6.82 21.60 7.07
N ASP A 131 -5.99 22.40 7.72
CA ASP A 131 -5.54 22.19 9.10
C ASP A 131 -6.61 22.80 10.03
N TYR A 132 -7.56 21.97 10.48
CA TYR A 132 -8.65 22.41 11.34
C TYR A 132 -8.16 22.60 12.78
N GLU A 133 -8.27 23.82 13.28
CA GLU A 133 -7.80 24.21 14.61
C GLU A 133 -8.95 24.19 15.64
N ARG A 134 -10.19 24.37 15.19
CA ARG A 134 -11.39 24.42 16.05
C ARG A 134 -12.48 23.50 15.52
N ILE A 135 -13.11 22.74 16.42
CA ILE A 135 -14.34 22.01 16.12
C ILE A 135 -15.38 22.27 17.20
N GLU A 136 -16.61 22.57 16.79
CA GLU A 136 -17.70 22.87 17.72
C GLU A 136 -19.03 22.19 17.35
N VAL A 137 -19.71 21.65 18.35
CA VAL A 137 -21.09 21.14 18.22
C VAL A 137 -22.05 22.33 18.26
N LEU A 138 -22.63 22.67 17.10
CA LEU A 138 -23.61 23.75 16.97
C LEU A 138 -25.00 23.33 17.43
N ASN A 139 -25.40 22.10 17.11
CA ASN A 139 -26.60 21.46 17.64
C ASN A 139 -26.33 19.97 17.91
N GLY A 140 -26.40 19.58 19.18
CA GLY A 140 -26.23 18.18 19.62
C GLY A 140 -27.52 17.48 20.00
N ASP A 141 -28.65 18.19 20.02
CA ASP A 141 -29.94 17.67 20.47
C ASP A 141 -30.88 17.46 19.27
N PRO A 142 -31.25 16.21 18.95
CA PRO A 142 -32.13 15.93 17.82
C PRO A 142 -33.53 16.52 18.02
N ALA A 143 -33.94 16.87 19.25
CA ALA A 143 -35.20 17.55 19.50
C ALA A 143 -35.21 19.02 19.04
N GLN A 144 -34.04 19.61 18.80
CA GLN A 144 -33.88 21.02 18.39
C GLN A 144 -33.66 21.19 16.88
N GLY A 145 -33.56 20.07 16.14
CA GLY A 145 -33.34 20.05 14.71
C GLY A 145 -32.21 19.08 14.32
N ASN A 146 -31.70 19.24 13.10
CA ASN A 146 -30.58 18.43 12.61
C ASN A 146 -29.35 18.60 13.48
N LEU A 147 -28.60 17.53 13.64
CA LEU A 147 -27.34 17.55 14.37
C LEU A 147 -26.30 18.24 13.49
N THR A 148 -25.59 19.23 14.04
CA THR A 148 -24.62 20.02 13.28
C THR A 148 -23.32 20.21 14.06
N VAL A 149 -22.21 19.92 13.40
CA VAL A 149 -20.84 20.12 13.90
C VAL A 149 -20.10 21.01 12.90
N ARG A 150 -19.36 21.99 13.39
CA ARG A 150 -18.57 22.93 12.58
C ARG A 150 -17.09 22.74 12.85
N ALA A 151 -16.28 22.65 11.80
CA ALA A 151 -14.83 22.72 11.86
C ALA A 151 -14.33 24.01 11.21
N ILE A 152 -13.35 24.68 11.83
CA ILE A 152 -12.73 25.93 11.35
C ILE A 152 -11.22 25.74 11.34
N GLY A 153 -10.60 26.04 10.19
CA GLY A 153 -9.18 25.81 9.97
C GLY A 153 -8.58 26.71 8.92
N LYS A 154 -7.32 26.47 8.62
CA LYS A 154 -6.59 27.19 7.55
C LYS A 154 -6.10 26.22 6.48
N THR A 155 -6.00 26.69 5.25
CA THR A 155 -5.39 25.89 4.18
C THR A 155 -3.93 25.62 4.46
N LYS A 156 -3.47 24.40 4.20
CA LYS A 156 -2.08 23.99 4.40
C LYS A 156 -1.68 22.96 3.37
N ALA A 157 -0.40 22.96 2.99
CA ALA A 157 0.13 22.03 2.00
C ALA A 157 -0.15 20.57 2.41
N TRP A 158 -0.49 19.76 1.42
CA TRP A 158 -0.73 18.33 1.55
C TRP A 158 0.31 17.57 0.73
N LEU A 159 1.38 17.16 1.40
CA LEU A 159 2.55 16.55 0.78
C LEU A 159 2.32 15.17 0.17
N TYR A 160 1.20 14.51 0.49
CA TYR A 160 0.85 13.21 -0.10
C TYR A 160 0.26 13.35 -1.52
N ILE A 161 -0.22 14.53 -1.91
CA ILE A 161 -0.60 14.84 -3.29
C ILE A 161 0.48 15.72 -3.91
N LEU A 162 1.26 15.13 -4.82
CA LEU A 162 2.34 15.82 -5.53
C LEU A 162 1.85 16.31 -6.91
N ALA A 163 1.92 17.62 -7.16
CA ALA A 163 1.68 18.17 -8.51
C ALA A 163 2.62 17.57 -9.57
N LYS A 164 3.81 17.12 -9.15
CA LYS A 164 4.80 16.46 -10.01
C LYS A 164 4.30 15.12 -10.56
N THR A 165 3.58 14.33 -9.77
CA THR A 165 2.96 13.09 -10.26
C THR A 165 1.95 13.39 -11.34
N LEU A 166 1.17 14.48 -11.21
CA LEU A 166 0.24 14.93 -12.27
C LEU A 166 0.97 15.38 -13.55
N LEU A 167 2.12 16.05 -13.42
CA LEU A 167 2.97 16.49 -14.53
C LEU A 167 3.55 15.32 -15.34
N GLU A 168 4.08 14.31 -14.65
CA GLU A 168 4.63 13.10 -15.27
C GLU A 168 3.56 12.36 -16.09
N HIS A 169 2.34 12.21 -15.56
CA HIS A 169 1.22 11.64 -16.32
C HIS A 169 0.78 12.52 -17.50
N ALA A 170 0.68 13.86 -17.31
CA ALA A 170 0.34 14.77 -18.41
C ALA A 170 1.36 14.72 -19.56
N SER A 171 2.64 14.45 -19.25
CA SER A 171 3.72 14.33 -20.24
C SER A 171 3.62 13.10 -21.14
N LEU A 172 2.87 12.08 -20.72
CA LEU A 172 2.55 10.93 -21.57
C LEU A 172 1.56 11.31 -22.69
N LEU A 173 0.78 12.37 -22.48
CA LEU A 173 -0.29 12.80 -23.38
C LEU A 173 0.12 13.99 -24.27
N ALA A 174 1.14 14.76 -23.87
CA ALA A 174 1.66 15.90 -24.64
C ALA A 174 3.16 16.12 -24.39
N SER A 175 3.87 16.68 -25.37
CA SER A 175 5.33 16.83 -25.31
C SER A 175 5.86 17.93 -24.38
N THR A 176 5.01 18.88 -23.95
CA THR A 176 5.42 20.04 -23.11
C THR A 176 4.29 20.54 -22.18
N PRO A 177 3.70 19.72 -21.30
CA PRO A 177 2.71 20.20 -20.35
C PRO A 177 3.37 21.11 -19.31
N GLN A 178 2.75 22.25 -19.00
CA GLN A 178 3.00 23.00 -17.78
C GLN A 178 1.78 22.81 -16.88
N VAL A 179 1.95 22.43 -15.62
CA VAL A 179 0.83 22.39 -14.68
C VAL A 179 0.73 23.77 -14.05
N PHE A 180 -0.48 24.32 -14.04
CA PHE A 180 -0.77 25.64 -13.48
C PHE A 180 -0.38 25.73 -11.99
N PHE A 181 -0.47 24.60 -11.30
CA PHE A 181 -0.04 24.41 -9.92
C PHE A 181 1.46 24.09 -9.92
N GLY A 182 2.30 25.09 -9.58
CA GLY A 182 3.76 24.92 -9.54
C GLY A 182 4.25 23.85 -8.56
N ASP A 183 5.55 23.55 -8.61
CA ASP A 183 6.19 22.61 -7.70
C ASP A 183 6.19 23.14 -6.24
N GLN A 184 5.51 22.40 -5.37
CA GLN A 184 5.28 22.73 -3.97
C GLN A 184 6.53 22.73 -3.08
N PHE A 185 7.65 22.21 -3.61
CA PHE A 185 8.94 22.22 -2.93
C PHE A 185 9.78 23.48 -3.19
N THR A 186 9.34 24.35 -4.10
CA THR A 186 10.09 25.57 -4.41
C THR A 186 9.92 26.62 -3.29
N PRO A 187 11.00 27.29 -2.83
CA PRO A 187 10.95 28.28 -1.74
C PRO A 187 9.98 29.46 -1.94
N ALA A 188 9.48 29.65 -3.16
CA ALA A 188 8.51 30.67 -3.55
C ALA A 188 7.08 30.12 -3.69
N TYR A 189 6.79 28.90 -3.23
CA TYR A 189 5.45 28.32 -3.37
C TYR A 189 4.55 28.75 -2.21
N ASP A 190 3.79 29.82 -2.41
CA ASP A 190 2.47 30.03 -1.79
C ASP A 190 1.55 30.41 -2.96
N PRO A 191 0.75 29.47 -3.48
CA PRO A 191 -0.06 29.74 -4.67
C PRO A 191 -1.06 30.88 -4.42
N PHE A 192 -1.50 31.09 -3.17
CA PHE A 192 -2.46 32.14 -2.83
C PHE A 192 -1.82 33.54 -2.73
N LYS A 193 -0.49 33.63 -2.67
CA LYS A 193 0.26 34.90 -2.72
C LYS A 193 0.90 35.16 -4.08
N ASN A 194 1.34 34.11 -4.77
CA ASN A 194 2.22 34.23 -5.93
C ASN A 194 1.53 33.94 -7.27
N ILE A 195 0.31 33.41 -7.27
CA ILE A 195 -0.52 33.28 -8.47
C ILE A 195 -1.56 34.40 -8.45
N GLU A 196 -1.50 35.28 -9.45
CA GLU A 196 -2.37 36.47 -9.55
C GLU A 196 -3.87 36.10 -9.48
N LEU A 197 -4.27 34.99 -10.11
CA LEU A 197 -5.64 34.46 -10.13
C LEU A 197 -6.18 33.98 -8.76
N LEU A 198 -5.31 33.83 -7.76
CA LEU A 198 -5.68 33.41 -6.41
C LEU A 198 -5.57 34.55 -5.39
N ASN A 199 -5.23 35.76 -5.84
CA ASN A 199 -5.03 36.91 -4.97
C ASN A 199 -6.34 37.32 -4.27
N GLY A 200 -6.29 37.39 -2.94
CA GLY A 200 -7.45 37.67 -2.07
C GLY A 200 -8.23 36.43 -1.63
N PHE A 201 -7.72 35.22 -1.89
CA PHE A 201 -8.30 34.00 -1.34
C PHE A 201 -8.18 34.01 0.18
N ASN A 202 -9.32 33.90 0.87
CA ASN A 202 -9.33 33.81 2.32
C ASN A 202 -9.01 32.37 2.74
N GLN A 203 -7.84 32.18 3.35
CA GLN A 203 -7.35 30.86 3.75
C GLN A 203 -8.08 30.27 4.97
N GLU A 204 -8.92 31.02 5.69
CA GLU A 204 -9.75 30.50 6.78
C GLU A 204 -11.01 29.81 6.21
N ILE A 205 -11.04 28.49 6.36
CA ILE A 205 -12.06 27.58 5.83
C ILE A 205 -13.01 27.14 6.95
N ILE A 206 -14.30 27.13 6.65
CA ILE A 206 -15.35 26.63 7.55
C ILE A 206 -16.02 25.43 6.89
N THR A 207 -16.09 24.30 7.59
CA THR A 207 -16.82 23.11 7.14
C THR A 207 -17.89 22.72 8.16
N ASP A 208 -19.14 22.66 7.72
CA ASP A 208 -20.27 22.19 8.51
C ASP A 208 -20.63 20.75 8.12
N TYR A 209 -20.74 19.88 9.12
CA TYR A 209 -21.23 18.51 9.02
C TYR A 209 -22.64 18.46 9.61
N THR A 210 -23.64 18.09 8.80
CA THR A 210 -25.04 18.03 9.22
C THR A 210 -25.63 16.65 9.03
N LEU A 211 -26.03 15.99 10.13
CA LEU A 211 -26.74 14.72 10.12
C LEU A 211 -28.24 14.99 10.34
N LYS A 212 -29.07 14.61 9.36
CA LYS A 212 -30.51 14.83 9.47
C LYS A 212 -31.14 13.83 10.44
N VAL A 213 -32.07 14.34 11.22
CA VAL A 213 -32.90 13.55 12.14
C VAL A 213 -34.37 13.69 11.72
N LYS A 214 -35.19 12.67 12.03
CA LYS A 214 -36.61 12.62 11.65
C LYS A 214 -37.35 13.93 11.97
N GLU A 215 -37.92 14.57 10.96
CA GLU A 215 -39.10 15.42 11.16
C GLU A 215 -40.32 14.52 11.45
N SER A 216 -41.31 15.01 12.19
CA SER A 216 -42.43 14.19 12.70
C SER A 216 -43.09 13.33 11.61
N GLY A 217 -42.92 11.99 11.70
CA GLY A 217 -43.48 11.01 10.77
C GLY A 217 -42.56 10.55 9.63
N GLY A 218 -41.31 11.02 9.54
CA GLY A 218 -40.31 10.61 8.55
C GLY A 218 -39.31 9.55 9.03
N GLU A 219 -38.28 9.28 8.23
CA GLU A 219 -37.13 8.43 8.57
C GLU A 219 -35.84 9.25 8.72
N ASP A 220 -34.94 8.80 9.59
CA ASP A 220 -33.59 9.36 9.72
C ASP A 220 -32.82 9.20 8.40
N SER A 221 -31.90 10.12 8.12
CA SER A 221 -30.98 9.97 6.98
C SER A 221 -29.88 8.97 7.33
N ALA A 222 -29.40 8.24 6.34
CA ALA A 222 -28.17 7.47 6.43
C ALA A 222 -26.99 8.23 5.80
N TYR A 223 -27.02 9.57 5.86
CA TYR A 223 -26.03 10.42 5.23
C TYR A 223 -25.80 11.73 6.01
N VAL A 224 -24.57 12.23 5.92
CA VAL A 224 -24.11 13.53 6.42
C VAL A 224 -23.99 14.50 5.25
N ILE A 225 -24.56 15.69 5.38
CA ILE A 225 -24.31 16.80 4.45
C ILE A 225 -23.03 17.50 4.91
N VAL A 226 -22.06 17.64 4.01
CA VAL A 226 -20.79 18.32 4.27
C VAL A 226 -20.72 19.58 3.40
N GLU A 227 -20.68 20.74 4.05
CA GLU A 227 -20.68 22.05 3.40
C GLU A 227 -19.41 22.80 3.76
N THR A 228 -18.52 23.01 2.79
CA THR A 228 -17.28 23.79 2.97
C THR A 228 -17.45 25.18 2.37
N LEU A 229 -17.29 26.21 3.19
CA LEU A 229 -17.39 27.62 2.82
C LEU A 229 -16.02 28.18 2.44
N PHE A 230 -15.93 28.72 1.23
CA PHE A 230 -14.79 29.49 0.76
C PHE A 230 -15.18 30.97 0.60
N ARG A 231 -14.23 31.88 0.84
CA ARG A 231 -14.42 33.33 0.73
C ARG A 231 -13.36 33.96 -0.17
N ASN A 232 -13.77 35.01 -0.87
CA ASN A 232 -12.92 35.84 -1.70
C ASN A 232 -12.96 37.26 -1.13
N ASP A 233 -11.83 37.69 -0.57
CA ASP A 233 -11.68 39.04 0.01
C ASP A 233 -11.25 40.07 -1.06
N ASN A 234 -10.94 39.65 -2.30
CA ASN A 234 -10.71 40.55 -3.43
C ASN A 234 -12.06 41.10 -3.92
N PRO A 235 -12.32 42.40 -3.81
CA PRO A 235 -13.62 42.98 -4.16
C PRO A 235 -13.82 43.18 -5.67
N ASN A 236 -12.79 42.97 -6.49
CA ASN A 236 -12.80 43.35 -7.90
C ASN A 236 -12.78 42.15 -8.85
N GLU A 237 -12.16 41.05 -8.45
CA GLU A 237 -11.93 39.89 -9.32
C GLU A 237 -12.44 38.61 -8.67
N GLU A 238 -12.95 37.70 -9.48
CA GLU A 238 -13.27 36.36 -9.03
C GLU A 238 -12.00 35.52 -8.86
N ILE A 239 -12.07 34.51 -8.01
CA ILE A 239 -10.98 33.56 -7.79
C ILE A 239 -11.41 32.20 -8.31
N ARG A 240 -10.51 31.49 -8.99
CA ARG A 240 -10.75 30.15 -9.56
C ARG A 240 -9.69 29.17 -9.08
N PHE A 241 -10.13 28.04 -8.53
CA PHE A 241 -9.26 26.90 -8.17
C PHE A 241 -10.07 25.61 -8.10
N PRO A 242 -9.47 24.44 -8.39
CA PRO A 242 -10.15 23.17 -8.21
C PRO A 242 -10.42 22.90 -6.72
N VAL A 243 -11.65 22.50 -6.42
CA VAL A 243 -12.04 21.96 -5.12
C VAL A 243 -12.26 20.46 -5.25
N GLY A 244 -12.13 19.72 -4.17
CA GLY A 244 -12.42 18.30 -4.20
C GLY A 244 -12.53 17.65 -2.85
N THR A 245 -12.61 16.34 -2.85
CA THR A 245 -12.54 15.51 -1.65
C THR A 245 -11.79 14.25 -1.98
N SER A 246 -10.81 13.90 -1.16
CA SER A 246 -10.15 12.60 -1.23
C SER A 246 -10.77 11.66 -0.20
N LEU A 247 -11.08 10.45 -0.65
CA LEU A 247 -11.61 9.38 0.20
C LEU A 247 -10.49 8.36 0.42
N ASN A 248 -10.28 7.97 1.67
CA ASN A 248 -9.51 6.77 1.98
C ASN A 248 -10.47 5.73 2.61
N PRO A 249 -10.96 4.77 1.82
CA PRO A 249 -11.82 3.70 2.26
C PRO A 249 -11.08 2.55 2.97
N SER A 250 -9.76 2.62 3.16
CA SER A 250 -8.88 1.59 3.78
C SER A 250 -8.54 0.33 2.97
N GLY A 251 -8.99 0.24 1.72
CA GLY A 251 -8.73 -0.92 0.86
C GLY A 251 -9.51 -2.20 1.21
N ASP A 252 -10.01 -2.39 2.44
CA ASP A 252 -10.87 -3.55 2.83
C ASP A 252 -12.34 -3.40 2.37
N ILE A 253 -12.58 -2.43 1.48
CA ILE A 253 -13.84 -2.21 0.77
C ILE A 253 -13.54 -1.87 -0.69
N GLU A 254 -14.45 -2.22 -1.60
CA GLU A 254 -14.23 -2.06 -3.04
C GLU A 254 -14.88 -0.78 -3.58
N PRO A 255 -14.14 0.07 -4.31
CA PRO A 255 -14.72 1.23 -4.96
C PRO A 255 -15.54 0.81 -6.18
N PHE A 256 -16.83 1.14 -6.15
CA PHE A 256 -17.78 1.07 -7.25
C PHE A 256 -18.13 2.48 -7.72
N ILE A 257 -17.98 2.72 -9.02
CA ILE A 257 -18.28 3.98 -9.69
C ILE A 257 -19.48 3.75 -10.61
N PRO A 258 -20.67 4.31 -10.31
CA PRO A 258 -21.81 4.23 -11.21
C PRO A 258 -21.48 4.73 -12.62
N GLY A 259 -21.82 3.94 -13.64
CA GLY A 259 -21.50 4.20 -15.05
C GLY A 259 -20.17 3.59 -15.53
N VAL A 260 -19.37 3.07 -14.61
CA VAL A 260 -18.08 2.40 -14.86
C VAL A 260 -18.14 0.97 -14.33
N GLY A 261 -18.35 0.81 -13.03
CA GLY A 261 -18.27 -0.47 -12.32
C GLY A 261 -17.37 -0.35 -11.08
N PHE A 262 -17.05 -1.48 -10.46
CA PHE A 262 -15.94 -1.64 -9.55
C PHE A 262 -14.61 -1.25 -10.24
N ALA A 263 -13.95 -0.24 -9.69
CA ALA A 263 -12.78 0.37 -10.28
C ALA A 263 -11.52 -0.46 -10.01
N LYS A 264 -10.66 -0.58 -11.02
CA LYS A 264 -9.30 -1.13 -10.88
C LYS A 264 -8.35 -0.02 -10.41
N ASN A 265 -7.21 -0.37 -9.80
CA ASN A 265 -6.14 0.61 -9.52
C ASN A 265 -5.76 1.37 -10.81
N PHE A 266 -5.54 2.69 -10.69
CA PHE A 266 -5.18 3.62 -11.78
C PHE A 266 -6.23 3.79 -12.91
N SER A 267 -7.53 3.90 -12.59
CA SER A 267 -8.54 4.33 -13.59
C SER A 267 -8.83 5.84 -13.52
N TYR A 268 -9.03 6.46 -14.69
CA TYR A 268 -9.53 7.83 -14.83
C TYR A 268 -10.96 7.77 -15.36
N ASP A 269 -11.91 8.37 -14.63
CA ASP A 269 -13.31 8.32 -15.01
C ASP A 269 -14.03 9.64 -14.74
N PHE A 270 -15.09 9.90 -15.52
CA PHE A 270 -16.03 11.00 -15.28
C PHE A 270 -17.18 10.50 -14.44
N ILE A 271 -17.30 11.06 -13.24
CA ILE A 271 -18.14 10.46 -12.20
C ILE A 271 -19.07 11.49 -11.57
N THR A 272 -20.24 11.01 -11.13
CA THR A 272 -21.15 11.78 -10.27
C THR A 272 -21.02 11.39 -8.80
N SER A 273 -20.59 10.17 -8.53
CA SER A 273 -20.48 9.60 -7.18
C SER A 273 -19.49 8.44 -7.15
N VAL A 274 -19.02 8.13 -5.94
CA VAL A 274 -18.23 6.94 -5.63
C VAL A 274 -18.95 6.18 -4.53
N VAL A 275 -19.05 4.86 -4.66
CA VAL A 275 -19.63 3.96 -3.67
C VAL A 275 -18.56 2.97 -3.26
N ALA A 276 -18.14 2.96 -2.01
CA ALA A 276 -17.23 1.96 -1.50
C ALA A 276 -18.03 0.85 -0.80
N SER A 277 -18.09 -0.34 -1.41
CA SER A 277 -18.90 -1.46 -0.93
C SER A 277 -18.12 -2.36 0.01
N ALA A 278 -18.75 -2.83 1.08
CA ALA A 278 -18.11 -3.75 2.00
C ALA A 278 -17.75 -5.07 1.31
N LEU A 279 -16.63 -5.68 1.71
CA LEU A 279 -16.20 -6.96 1.15
C LEU A 279 -17.13 -8.15 1.49
N TYR A 280 -17.93 -8.05 2.56
CA TYR A 280 -18.77 -9.16 3.06
C TYR A 280 -20.15 -8.69 3.54
N PRO A 281 -21.02 -8.20 2.64
CA PRO A 281 -22.30 -7.61 3.02
C PRO A 281 -23.30 -8.62 3.61
N GLU A 282 -23.13 -9.92 3.33
CA GLU A 282 -23.93 -11.01 3.87
C GLU A 282 -23.52 -11.49 5.28
N ASP A 283 -22.33 -11.12 5.75
CA ASP A 283 -21.88 -11.46 7.09
C ASP A 283 -22.41 -10.40 8.07
N PRO A 284 -23.35 -10.76 8.96
CA PRO A 284 -23.93 -9.81 9.92
C PRO A 284 -22.92 -9.25 10.92
N SER A 285 -21.69 -9.80 10.95
CA SER A 285 -20.57 -9.25 11.69
C SER A 285 -19.79 -8.19 10.90
N ARG A 286 -19.83 -8.13 9.57
CA ARG A 286 -18.95 -7.32 8.67
C ARG A 286 -19.69 -6.17 7.97
N PRO A 287 -18.95 -5.11 7.55
CA PRO A 287 -19.26 -3.74 7.96
C PRO A 287 -20.04 -2.96 6.89
N SER A 288 -20.39 -1.74 7.25
CA SER A 288 -21.11 -0.77 6.42
C SER A 288 -20.50 -0.58 5.03
N SER A 289 -21.31 -0.17 4.06
CA SER A 289 -20.85 0.42 2.80
C SER A 289 -20.84 1.94 2.93
N TYR A 290 -20.06 2.63 2.10
CA TYR A 290 -19.91 4.08 2.15
C TYR A 290 -20.14 4.70 0.79
N GLY A 291 -20.62 5.93 0.75
CA GLY A 291 -20.87 6.65 -0.48
C GLY A 291 -20.45 8.09 -0.39
N PHE A 292 -20.02 8.62 -1.53
CA PHE A 292 -19.72 10.02 -1.73
C PHE A 292 -20.43 10.52 -2.98
N VAL A 293 -21.12 11.64 -2.85
CA VAL A 293 -21.71 12.35 -4.00
C VAL A 293 -21.61 13.85 -3.75
N TYR A 294 -21.16 14.60 -4.75
CA TYR A 294 -21.17 16.06 -4.69
C TYR A 294 -22.50 16.60 -5.24
N ASP A 295 -22.85 17.84 -4.89
CA ASP A 295 -24.06 18.47 -5.43
C ASP A 295 -23.82 18.88 -6.90
N VAL A 296 -24.15 17.98 -7.83
CA VAL A 296 -23.96 18.16 -9.29
C VAL A 296 -24.59 19.44 -9.81
N GLU A 297 -25.63 19.96 -9.15
CA GLU A 297 -26.27 21.22 -9.57
C GLU A 297 -25.36 22.45 -9.38
N GLN A 298 -24.27 22.34 -8.60
CA GLN A 298 -23.29 23.40 -8.39
C GLN A 298 -22.22 23.50 -9.50
N PHE A 299 -22.22 22.57 -10.46
CA PHE A 299 -21.23 22.45 -11.54
C PHE A 299 -21.95 22.28 -12.87
N LYS A 300 -22.18 23.41 -13.54
CA LYS A 300 -22.84 23.47 -14.84
C LYS A 300 -22.11 24.44 -15.75
N ASP A 301 -22.05 24.09 -17.02
CA ASP A 301 -21.53 24.98 -18.07
C ASP A 301 -22.51 26.12 -18.40
N GLU A 302 -22.13 26.99 -19.33
CA GLU A 302 -22.94 28.12 -19.78
C GLU A 302 -24.27 27.70 -20.46
N ASP A 303 -24.31 26.51 -21.04
CA ASP A 303 -25.50 25.93 -21.69
C ASP A 303 -26.42 25.21 -20.68
N GLY A 304 -25.99 25.10 -19.43
CA GLY A 304 -26.71 24.46 -18.33
C GLY A 304 -26.57 22.94 -18.28
N ALA A 305 -25.64 22.36 -19.04
CA ALA A 305 -25.24 20.97 -18.93
C ALA A 305 -24.37 20.77 -17.69
N HIS A 306 -24.48 19.61 -17.05
CA HIS A 306 -23.70 19.28 -15.85
C HIS A 306 -22.28 18.91 -16.23
N GLU A 307 -21.31 19.51 -15.54
CA GLU A 307 -19.91 19.10 -15.64
C GLU A 307 -19.59 18.07 -14.56
N LEU A 308 -19.09 16.92 -14.98
CA LEU A 308 -18.81 15.80 -14.09
C LEU A 308 -17.51 16.00 -13.30
N ALA A 309 -17.23 15.09 -12.36
CA ALA A 309 -15.96 15.07 -11.65
C ALA A 309 -14.96 14.14 -12.33
N THR A 310 -13.68 14.49 -12.27
CA THR A 310 -12.60 13.53 -12.52
C THR A 310 -12.17 12.87 -11.22
N THR A 311 -11.78 11.60 -11.32
CA THR A 311 -11.17 10.84 -10.22
C THR A 311 -9.98 10.05 -10.72
N LEU A 312 -9.08 9.71 -9.80
CA LEU A 312 -7.99 8.77 -10.02
C LEU A 312 -7.88 7.88 -8.77
N VAL A 313 -8.14 6.59 -8.90
CA VAL A 313 -7.96 5.64 -7.79
C VAL A 313 -6.49 5.25 -7.73
N VAL A 314 -5.77 5.69 -6.69
CA VAL A 314 -4.39 5.26 -6.43
C VAL A 314 -4.39 4.54 -5.11
N SER A 315 -4.12 3.23 -5.14
CA SER A 315 -3.88 2.47 -3.92
C SER A 315 -5.00 2.65 -2.88
N GLY A 316 -6.26 2.49 -3.32
CA GLY A 316 -7.44 2.69 -2.48
C GLY A 316 -7.81 4.15 -2.21
N VAL A 317 -6.92 5.14 -2.36
CA VAL A 317 -7.23 6.57 -2.18
C VAL A 317 -7.90 7.15 -3.42
N ILE A 318 -9.00 7.89 -3.23
CA ILE A 318 -9.91 8.31 -4.30
C ILE A 318 -10.14 9.84 -4.21
N PRO A 319 -9.26 10.67 -4.79
CA PRO A 319 -9.55 12.07 -5.07
C PRO A 319 -10.72 12.21 -6.04
N VAL A 320 -11.72 13.02 -5.68
CA VAL A 320 -12.84 13.41 -6.52
C VAL A 320 -12.81 14.92 -6.71
N ILE A 321 -12.62 15.37 -7.96
CA ILE A 321 -12.46 16.77 -8.34
C ILE A 321 -13.63 17.16 -9.26
N PRO A 322 -14.74 17.70 -8.72
CA PRO A 322 -15.92 18.08 -9.49
C PRO A 322 -15.72 19.27 -10.42
N GLY A 323 -16.43 19.25 -11.54
CA GLY A 323 -16.39 20.27 -12.59
C GLY A 323 -15.27 20.05 -13.60
N GLU A 324 -14.37 19.10 -13.38
CA GLU A 324 -13.19 18.90 -14.21
C GLU A 324 -13.30 17.57 -14.96
N GLU A 325 -13.82 17.59 -16.19
CA GLU A 325 -13.96 16.39 -17.04
C GLU A 325 -12.66 15.97 -17.73
N SER A 326 -11.50 16.29 -17.15
CA SER A 326 -10.21 15.69 -17.46
C SER A 326 -9.17 16.24 -16.51
N ILE A 327 -8.25 15.40 -16.02
CA ILE A 327 -7.09 15.88 -15.28
C ILE A 327 -6.20 16.80 -16.13
N THR A 328 -6.26 16.69 -17.47
CA THR A 328 -5.55 17.60 -18.39
C THR A 328 -6.13 19.01 -18.41
N ASN A 329 -7.37 19.23 -17.97
CA ASN A 329 -7.94 20.58 -17.86
C ASN A 329 -7.19 21.43 -16.83
N LEU A 330 -6.56 20.75 -15.86
CA LEU A 330 -5.74 21.32 -14.80
C LEU A 330 -4.28 21.58 -15.26
N ALA A 331 -3.93 21.19 -16.49
CA ALA A 331 -2.66 21.47 -17.14
C ALA A 331 -2.84 22.51 -18.27
N THR A 332 -1.81 23.29 -18.53
CA THR A 332 -1.71 24.24 -19.64
C THR A 332 -0.71 23.70 -20.66
N PHE A 333 -1.11 23.67 -21.93
CA PHE A 333 -0.29 23.12 -23.01
C PHE A 333 0.42 24.22 -23.82
N SER A 334 0.07 25.48 -23.56
CA SER A 334 0.68 26.67 -24.15
C SER A 334 1.11 27.64 -23.05
N PRO A 335 2.31 28.26 -23.15
CA PRO A 335 2.72 29.31 -22.21
C PRO A 335 1.73 30.48 -22.22
N GLY A 336 1.17 30.80 -21.05
CA GLY A 336 0.26 31.94 -20.85
C GLY A 336 -1.23 31.67 -21.11
N GLU A 337 -1.63 30.41 -21.32
CA GLU A 337 -3.04 30.01 -21.22
C GLU A 337 -3.40 29.69 -19.77
N ASP A 338 -4.61 30.09 -19.34
CA ASP A 338 -5.16 29.68 -18.04
C ASP A 338 -5.71 28.25 -18.12
N PRO A 339 -5.60 27.44 -17.05
CA PRO A 339 -6.25 26.14 -16.98
C PRO A 339 -7.78 26.33 -17.05
N LYS A 340 -8.47 25.30 -17.53
CA LYS A 340 -9.93 25.26 -17.43
C LYS A 340 -10.27 24.85 -16.01
N ILE A 341 -10.85 25.78 -15.24
CA ILE A 341 -11.27 25.58 -13.86
C ILE A 341 -12.71 26.05 -13.71
N ASN A 342 -13.57 25.16 -13.24
CA ASN A 342 -15.02 25.36 -13.22
C ASN A 342 -15.60 25.68 -11.83
N PHE A 343 -14.74 25.74 -10.81
CA PHE A 343 -15.08 26.31 -9.50
C PHE A 343 -14.55 27.75 -9.36
N SER A 344 -15.45 28.68 -9.12
CA SER A 344 -15.16 30.12 -8.96
C SER A 344 -15.86 30.74 -7.75
N ILE A 345 -15.19 31.67 -7.07
CA ILE A 345 -15.76 32.47 -5.99
C ILE A 345 -15.91 33.91 -6.48
N PRO A 346 -17.14 34.48 -6.50
CA PRO A 346 -17.35 35.86 -6.94
C PRO A 346 -16.52 36.87 -6.15
N ALA A 347 -16.16 37.98 -6.78
CA ALA A 347 -15.47 39.10 -6.15
C ALA A 347 -16.18 39.58 -4.87
N GLY A 348 -15.44 39.69 -3.76
CA GLY A 348 -15.94 40.05 -2.42
C GLY A 348 -16.98 39.07 -1.86
N GLY A 349 -17.09 37.88 -2.47
CA GLY A 349 -18.15 36.93 -2.27
C GLY A 349 -17.75 35.71 -1.48
N LYS A 350 -18.67 34.74 -1.46
CA LYS A 350 -18.47 33.44 -0.82
C LYS A 350 -19.17 32.35 -1.63
N ARG A 351 -18.61 31.15 -1.64
CA ARG A 351 -19.20 29.97 -2.28
C ARG A 351 -19.12 28.78 -1.33
N ILE A 352 -20.20 27.99 -1.31
CA ILE A 352 -20.27 26.73 -0.55
C ILE A 352 -20.07 25.59 -1.54
N TYR A 353 -19.15 24.69 -1.22
CA TYR A 353 -19.03 23.38 -1.85
C TYR A 353 -19.77 22.33 -1.03
N ARG A 354 -20.86 21.80 -1.57
CA ARG A 354 -21.73 20.81 -0.90
C ARG A 354 -21.49 19.41 -1.44
N ARG A 355 -21.40 18.46 -0.52
CA ARG A 355 -21.32 17.02 -0.79
C ARG A 355 -22.01 16.21 0.30
N TYR A 356 -22.22 14.93 0.04
CA TYR A 356 -22.92 14.02 0.93
C TYR A 356 -22.04 12.79 1.17
N PHE A 357 -21.88 12.44 2.44
CA PHE A 357 -21.25 11.19 2.87
C PHE A 357 -22.36 10.24 3.32
N VAL A 358 -22.48 9.09 2.66
CA VAL A 358 -23.56 8.11 2.84
C VAL A 358 -23.00 6.86 3.50
N VAL A 359 -23.78 6.22 4.36
CA VAL A 359 -23.44 4.94 4.99
C VAL A 359 -24.58 3.96 4.75
N GLY A 360 -24.26 2.82 4.14
CA GLY A 360 -25.17 1.75 3.79
C GLY A 360 -24.93 0.46 4.58
N ASP A 361 -25.70 -0.57 4.25
CA ASP A 361 -25.72 -1.87 4.92
C ASP A 361 -24.62 -2.85 4.47
N GLY A 362 -23.67 -2.39 3.65
CA GLY A 362 -22.62 -3.22 3.07
C GLY A 362 -22.80 -3.42 1.57
N SER A 363 -24.02 -3.29 1.03
CA SER A 363 -24.27 -3.39 -0.42
C SER A 363 -24.04 -2.07 -1.17
N VAL A 364 -23.74 -2.16 -2.47
CA VAL A 364 -23.71 -0.98 -3.37
C VAL A 364 -25.10 -0.34 -3.44
N SER A 365 -26.15 -1.16 -3.58
CA SER A 365 -27.53 -0.67 -3.70
C SER A 365 -28.01 0.16 -2.53
N SER A 366 -27.67 -0.20 -1.28
CA SER A 366 -28.12 0.57 -0.12
C SER A 366 -27.52 1.98 -0.09
N VAL A 367 -26.31 2.15 -0.62
CA VAL A 367 -25.66 3.45 -0.77
C VAL A 367 -26.26 4.21 -1.94
N THR A 368 -26.40 3.61 -3.13
CA THR A 368 -26.95 4.31 -4.30
C THR A 368 -28.39 4.77 -4.05
N ASP A 369 -29.19 3.98 -3.34
CA ASP A 369 -30.57 4.31 -2.98
C ASP A 369 -30.63 5.57 -2.09
N GLU A 370 -29.75 5.66 -1.09
CA GLU A 370 -29.65 6.84 -0.22
C GLU A 370 -28.98 8.03 -0.92
N ILE A 371 -28.06 7.83 -1.87
CA ILE A 371 -27.52 8.88 -2.75
C ILE A 371 -28.66 9.53 -3.55
N LEU A 372 -29.45 8.75 -4.29
CA LEU A 372 -30.58 9.27 -5.09
C LEU A 372 -31.56 10.07 -4.23
N LYS A 373 -31.79 9.60 -2.99
CA LYS A 373 -32.62 10.30 -2.00
C LYS A 373 -31.96 11.59 -1.50
N ALA A 374 -30.67 11.59 -1.20
CA ALA A 374 -29.93 12.74 -0.70
C ALA A 374 -29.90 13.88 -1.70
N VAL A 375 -29.64 13.58 -2.98
CA VAL A 375 -29.60 14.57 -4.06
C VAL A 375 -30.98 14.91 -4.62
N GLY A 376 -32.04 14.21 -4.23
CA GLY A 376 -33.41 14.51 -4.65
C GLY A 376 -33.72 14.11 -6.11
N VAL A 377 -33.12 13.03 -6.60
CA VAL A 377 -33.43 12.44 -7.90
C VAL A 377 -34.72 11.61 -7.79
N SER A 378 -35.59 11.72 -8.79
CA SER A 378 -36.80 10.88 -8.88
C SER A 378 -36.40 9.43 -9.09
N ARG A 379 -37.00 8.51 -8.35
CA ARG A 379 -36.56 7.10 -8.30
C ARG A 379 -37.72 6.12 -8.45
N GLY A 380 -37.45 4.99 -9.09
CA GLY A 380 -38.33 3.85 -9.22
C GLY A 380 -37.68 2.58 -8.71
N THR A 381 -38.46 1.57 -8.34
CA THR A 381 -37.95 0.32 -7.78
C THR A 381 -37.91 -0.76 -8.86
N LEU A 382 -36.74 -1.35 -9.06
CA LEU A 382 -36.59 -2.63 -9.76
C LEU A 382 -36.52 -3.75 -8.72
N SER A 383 -37.15 -4.88 -9.02
CA SER A 383 -37.08 -6.08 -8.18
C SER A 383 -37.33 -7.34 -9.01
N GLY A 384 -36.88 -8.48 -8.48
CA GLY A 384 -37.09 -9.79 -9.09
C GLY A 384 -36.56 -10.91 -8.22
N LYS A 385 -36.36 -12.10 -8.83
CA LYS A 385 -36.00 -13.32 -8.11
C LYS A 385 -34.86 -14.10 -8.78
N ILE A 386 -33.96 -14.65 -7.96
CA ILE A 386 -32.86 -15.51 -8.37
C ILE A 386 -33.08 -16.95 -7.88
N THR A 387 -32.79 -17.92 -8.75
CA THR A 387 -32.88 -19.36 -8.46
C THR A 387 -31.63 -20.10 -8.91
N ASP A 388 -31.36 -21.27 -8.33
CA ASP A 388 -30.31 -22.18 -8.81
C ASP A 388 -30.78 -23.07 -9.98
N ASN A 389 -29.91 -23.95 -10.49
CA ASN A 389 -30.28 -24.84 -11.60
C ASN A 389 -31.39 -25.85 -11.25
N SER A 390 -31.64 -26.10 -9.95
CA SER A 390 -32.71 -26.96 -9.46
C SER A 390 -34.05 -26.23 -9.31
N GLY A 391 -34.03 -24.90 -9.40
CA GLY A 391 -35.18 -24.01 -9.20
C GLY A 391 -35.37 -23.57 -7.75
N ALA A 392 -34.43 -23.88 -6.84
CA ALA A 392 -34.47 -23.39 -5.47
C ALA A 392 -34.03 -21.92 -5.40
N PRO A 393 -34.53 -21.14 -4.43
CA PRO A 393 -34.05 -19.78 -4.20
C PRO A 393 -32.54 -19.70 -3.96
N ALA A 394 -31.87 -18.73 -4.57
CA ALA A 394 -30.44 -18.51 -4.41
C ALA A 394 -30.16 -17.16 -3.74
N ALA A 395 -29.51 -17.21 -2.57
CA ALA A 395 -29.15 -16.05 -1.77
C ALA A 395 -27.72 -15.57 -2.04
N GLY A 396 -27.45 -14.29 -1.73
CA GLY A 396 -26.13 -13.67 -1.83
C GLY A 396 -25.64 -13.44 -3.27
N VAL A 397 -26.50 -13.66 -4.27
CA VAL A 397 -26.19 -13.42 -5.68
C VAL A 397 -26.13 -11.91 -5.92
N ARG A 398 -25.05 -11.44 -6.58
CA ARG A 398 -24.95 -10.05 -7.05
C ARG A 398 -25.84 -9.86 -8.25
N VAL A 399 -26.66 -8.82 -8.24
CA VAL A 399 -27.52 -8.43 -9.35
C VAL A 399 -27.14 -7.03 -9.79
N ALA A 400 -26.39 -6.93 -10.88
CA ALA A 400 -26.01 -5.66 -11.48
C ALA A 400 -27.18 -5.11 -12.30
N VAL A 401 -27.51 -3.85 -12.07
CA VAL A 401 -28.49 -3.10 -12.86
C VAL A 401 -27.74 -2.23 -13.87
N LEU A 402 -27.97 -2.48 -15.15
CA LEU A 402 -27.33 -1.79 -16.26
C LEU A 402 -28.29 -0.75 -16.85
N ASP A 403 -27.76 0.42 -17.19
CA ASP A 403 -28.50 1.50 -17.85
C ASP A 403 -28.74 1.20 -19.35
N SER A 404 -29.39 2.13 -20.06
CA SER A 404 -29.67 2.00 -21.49
C SER A 404 -28.42 1.92 -22.39
N SER A 405 -27.26 2.33 -21.86
CA SER A 405 -25.95 2.27 -22.52
C SER A 405 -25.17 1.01 -22.10
N ASN A 406 -25.81 0.08 -21.39
CA ASN A 406 -25.23 -1.14 -20.85
C ASN A 406 -24.11 -0.89 -19.82
N LYS A 407 -24.12 0.26 -19.14
CA LYS A 407 -23.18 0.60 -18.07
C LYS A 407 -23.77 0.27 -16.69
N PRO A 408 -22.99 -0.26 -15.74
CA PRO A 408 -23.50 -0.63 -14.42
C PRO A 408 -23.82 0.61 -13.57
N PHE A 409 -25.05 0.75 -13.11
CA PHE A 409 -25.48 1.83 -12.22
C PHE A 409 -25.39 1.45 -10.73
N THR A 410 -25.78 0.22 -10.40
CA THR A 410 -25.78 -0.28 -9.02
C THR A 410 -25.75 -1.81 -9.00
N VAL A 411 -25.39 -2.39 -7.85
CA VAL A 411 -25.37 -3.83 -7.62
C VAL A 411 -26.14 -4.17 -6.34
N ALA A 412 -27.22 -4.94 -6.50
CA ALA A 412 -28.02 -5.45 -5.40
C ALA A 412 -27.60 -6.86 -4.98
N LEU A 413 -28.05 -7.29 -3.80
CA LEU A 413 -27.90 -8.65 -3.32
C LEU A 413 -29.27 -9.32 -3.18
N SER A 414 -29.31 -10.61 -3.49
CA SER A 414 -30.50 -11.43 -3.24
C SER A 414 -30.54 -11.92 -1.79
N ASP A 415 -31.73 -11.90 -1.20
CA ASP A 415 -32.01 -12.40 0.15
C ASP A 415 -32.08 -13.94 0.22
N SER A 416 -32.35 -14.48 1.40
CA SER A 416 -32.50 -15.94 1.63
C SER A 416 -33.63 -16.60 0.82
N GLU A 417 -34.59 -15.82 0.32
CA GLU A 417 -35.71 -16.26 -0.52
C GLU A 417 -35.44 -16.00 -2.02
N GLY A 418 -34.24 -15.54 -2.35
CA GLY A 418 -33.77 -15.21 -3.68
C GLY A 418 -34.33 -13.89 -4.22
N ASN A 419 -35.05 -13.10 -3.42
CA ASN A 419 -35.59 -11.82 -3.86
C ASN A 419 -34.49 -10.75 -3.85
N TRP A 420 -34.52 -9.83 -4.81
CA TRP A 420 -33.60 -8.68 -4.86
C TRP A 420 -34.37 -7.40 -5.23
N SER A 421 -33.85 -6.24 -4.85
CA SER A 421 -34.39 -4.94 -5.27
C SER A 421 -33.33 -3.83 -5.26
N ALA A 422 -33.50 -2.81 -6.10
CA ALA A 422 -32.72 -1.58 -6.10
C ALA A 422 -33.57 -0.37 -6.55
N GLN A 423 -33.22 0.84 -6.10
CA GLN A 423 -33.79 2.07 -6.66
C GLN A 423 -32.97 2.53 -7.86
N VAL A 424 -33.65 2.96 -8.92
CA VAL A 424 -33.04 3.50 -10.13
C VAL A 424 -33.57 4.89 -10.44
N PRO A 425 -32.78 5.78 -11.07
CA PRO A 425 -33.27 7.06 -11.56
C PRO A 425 -34.48 6.90 -12.50
N THR A 426 -35.44 7.80 -12.37
CA THR A 426 -36.63 7.87 -13.22
C THR A 426 -36.90 9.31 -13.66
N GLY A 427 -37.48 9.46 -14.85
CA GLY A 427 -37.83 10.75 -15.43
C GLY A 427 -36.75 11.32 -16.36
N ASP A 428 -37.18 12.14 -17.31
CA ASP A 428 -36.37 12.59 -18.45
C ASP A 428 -35.71 13.97 -18.20
N ASN A 429 -35.26 14.23 -16.97
CA ASN A 429 -34.60 15.51 -16.64
C ASN A 429 -33.07 15.36 -16.58
N ALA A 430 -32.35 16.45 -16.84
CA ALA A 430 -30.89 16.48 -16.89
C ALA A 430 -30.23 15.96 -15.60
N LYS A 431 -30.81 16.24 -14.43
CA LYS A 431 -30.28 15.79 -13.13
C LYS A 431 -30.41 14.28 -12.93
N ALA A 432 -31.48 13.64 -13.39
CA ALA A 432 -31.61 12.18 -13.36
C ALA A 432 -30.68 11.52 -14.39
N ALA A 433 -30.58 12.14 -15.57
CA ALA A 433 -29.79 11.68 -16.70
C ALA A 433 -28.28 11.55 -16.41
N VAL A 434 -27.71 12.36 -15.51
CA VAL A 434 -26.29 12.25 -15.13
C VAL A 434 -25.98 11.02 -14.26
N PHE A 435 -26.98 10.43 -13.60
CA PHE A 435 -26.77 9.22 -12.78
C PHE A 435 -26.95 7.94 -13.60
N ALA A 436 -28.10 7.78 -14.26
CA ALA A 436 -28.39 6.69 -15.20
C ALA A 436 -29.70 6.95 -15.95
N GLN A 437 -29.89 6.28 -17.08
CA GLN A 437 -31.14 6.33 -17.85
C GLN A 437 -31.67 4.92 -18.19
N GLY A 438 -32.99 4.77 -18.16
CA GLY A 438 -33.66 3.57 -18.62
C GLY A 438 -33.81 3.50 -20.15
N PRO A 439 -34.21 2.36 -20.72
CA PRO A 439 -34.62 1.13 -20.04
C PRO A 439 -33.45 0.41 -19.36
N TYR A 440 -33.72 -0.15 -18.19
CA TYR A 440 -32.73 -0.89 -17.41
C TYR A 440 -32.75 -2.39 -17.74
N THR A 441 -31.58 -3.02 -17.72
CA THR A 441 -31.41 -4.47 -17.82
C THR A 441 -30.64 -4.99 -16.62
N ILE A 442 -30.56 -6.32 -16.46
CA ILE A 442 -29.83 -6.92 -15.35
C ILE A 442 -28.89 -8.03 -15.81
N LYS A 443 -27.81 -8.21 -15.04
CA LYS A 443 -26.99 -9.42 -15.02
C LYS A 443 -26.90 -9.94 -13.60
N ALA A 444 -26.64 -11.24 -13.44
CA ALA A 444 -26.45 -11.86 -12.13
C ALA A 444 -25.16 -12.69 -12.08
N TYR A 445 -24.50 -12.66 -10.93
CA TYR A 445 -23.22 -13.33 -10.72
C TYR A 445 -23.11 -13.92 -9.30
N LYS A 446 -22.58 -15.14 -9.22
CA LYS A 446 -22.19 -15.81 -7.98
C LYS A 446 -21.04 -16.77 -8.27
N GLU A 447 -19.97 -16.73 -7.48
CA GLU A 447 -18.79 -17.57 -7.72
C GLU A 447 -19.13 -19.07 -7.72
N GLY A 448 -18.45 -19.83 -8.59
CA GLY A 448 -18.54 -21.30 -8.65
C GLY A 448 -19.77 -21.84 -9.37
N TYR A 449 -20.53 -21.01 -10.10
CA TYR A 449 -21.68 -21.43 -10.91
C TYR A 449 -21.47 -21.08 -12.38
N ALA A 450 -21.83 -21.99 -13.30
CA ALA A 450 -21.72 -21.72 -14.74
C ALA A 450 -22.76 -22.37 -15.66
N ILE A 451 -23.08 -21.62 -16.71
CA ILE A 451 -23.93 -22.02 -17.82
C ILE A 451 -23.34 -21.45 -19.12
N GLY A 452 -22.53 -22.25 -19.79
CA GLY A 452 -21.71 -21.76 -20.90
C GLY A 452 -20.62 -20.83 -20.38
N SER A 453 -20.56 -19.60 -20.89
CA SER A 453 -19.56 -18.59 -20.50
C SER A 453 -20.07 -17.59 -19.45
N GLN A 454 -21.15 -17.90 -18.73
CA GLN A 454 -21.83 -17.00 -17.80
C GLN A 454 -22.17 -17.70 -16.49
N ALA A 455 -22.31 -16.96 -15.39
CA ALA A 455 -22.74 -17.52 -14.10
C ALA A 455 -24.26 -17.74 -14.00
N ALA A 456 -25.05 -16.90 -14.67
CA ALA A 456 -26.51 -16.97 -14.70
C ALA A 456 -27.10 -16.50 -16.03
N VAL A 457 -28.31 -17.00 -16.34
CA VAL A 457 -29.15 -16.50 -17.44
C VAL A 457 -30.34 -15.75 -16.88
N CYS A 458 -30.56 -14.51 -17.34
CA CYS A 458 -31.65 -13.65 -16.90
C CYS A 458 -32.76 -13.52 -17.95
N THR A 459 -34.03 -13.56 -17.51
CA THR A 459 -35.22 -13.29 -18.32
C THR A 459 -36.11 -12.27 -17.61
N GLY A 460 -36.14 -11.05 -18.14
CA GLY A 460 -36.69 -9.90 -17.41
C GLY A 460 -35.87 -9.63 -16.14
N ASN A 461 -36.54 -9.51 -15.00
CA ASN A 461 -35.89 -9.26 -13.71
C ASN A 461 -35.54 -10.54 -12.92
N ASN A 462 -35.74 -11.72 -13.50
CA ASN A 462 -35.45 -12.99 -12.84
C ASN A 462 -34.26 -13.69 -13.49
N CYS A 463 -33.42 -14.36 -12.70
CA CYS A 463 -32.27 -15.10 -13.20
C CYS A 463 -32.18 -16.51 -12.63
N GLN A 464 -31.56 -17.40 -13.40
CA GLN A 464 -31.23 -18.76 -12.99
C GLN A 464 -29.72 -18.97 -13.05
N LEU A 465 -29.11 -19.41 -11.95
CA LEU A 465 -27.68 -19.77 -11.87
C LEU A 465 -27.40 -21.08 -12.62
N GLY A 466 -26.14 -21.24 -13.03
CA GLY A 466 -25.63 -22.41 -13.71
C GLY A 466 -25.43 -23.67 -12.86
N ALA A 467 -24.69 -24.63 -13.42
CA ALA A 467 -24.26 -25.85 -12.75
C ALA A 467 -23.12 -25.58 -11.77
N SER A 468 -23.06 -26.36 -10.69
CA SER A 468 -22.03 -26.25 -9.66
C SER A 468 -21.90 -27.53 -8.83
N GLY A 469 -20.74 -27.79 -8.23
CA GLY A 469 -20.46 -28.86 -7.28
C GLY A 469 -19.71 -28.35 -6.04
N THR A 470 -19.32 -29.25 -5.13
CA THR A 470 -18.68 -28.90 -3.86
C THR A 470 -17.39 -29.66 -3.62
N LEU A 471 -16.37 -28.98 -3.10
CA LEU A 471 -15.10 -29.51 -2.63
C LEU A 471 -14.95 -29.22 -1.13
N THR A 472 -14.57 -30.23 -0.35
CA THR A 472 -14.11 -30.04 1.04
C THR A 472 -12.64 -30.42 1.11
N VAL A 473 -11.82 -29.55 1.69
CA VAL A 473 -10.38 -29.78 1.88
C VAL A 473 -10.07 -29.78 3.37
N ASN A 474 -9.23 -30.71 3.79
CA ASN A 474 -8.62 -30.73 5.12
C ASN A 474 -7.14 -31.09 4.98
N ILE A 475 -6.26 -30.16 5.35
CA ILE A 475 -4.81 -30.37 5.38
C ILE A 475 -4.35 -30.61 6.81
N THR A 476 -3.62 -31.69 7.03
CA THR A 476 -3.10 -32.08 8.33
C THR A 476 -1.59 -32.03 8.38
N GLN A 477 -1.06 -31.98 9.59
CA GLN A 477 0.30 -32.35 9.92
C GLN A 477 0.21 -33.33 11.09
N ASP A 478 0.84 -34.50 10.95
CA ASP A 478 0.80 -35.58 11.96
C ASP A 478 -0.64 -35.99 12.32
N GLY A 479 -1.55 -35.91 11.34
CA GLY A 479 -2.97 -36.25 11.49
C GLY A 479 -3.83 -35.23 12.26
N GLN A 480 -3.30 -34.05 12.59
CA GLN A 480 -4.08 -32.92 13.12
C GLN A 480 -4.20 -31.80 12.09
N PRO A 481 -5.32 -31.08 11.99
CA PRO A 481 -5.41 -29.92 11.11
C PRO A 481 -4.31 -28.91 11.42
N THR A 482 -3.72 -28.34 10.37
CA THR A 482 -2.60 -27.40 10.48
C THR A 482 -2.84 -26.17 9.62
N PHE A 483 -2.08 -25.10 9.90
CA PHE A 483 -2.06 -23.94 9.02
C PHE A 483 -1.46 -24.31 7.67
N ALA A 484 -2.19 -24.05 6.59
CA ALA A 484 -1.78 -24.37 5.24
C ALA A 484 -2.45 -23.43 4.21
N ARG A 485 -1.72 -23.11 3.15
CA ARG A 485 -2.32 -22.52 1.94
C ARG A 485 -2.91 -23.64 1.08
N VAL A 486 -4.20 -23.51 0.77
CA VAL A 486 -4.94 -24.42 -0.09
C VAL A 486 -5.12 -23.78 -1.45
N MET A 487 -4.59 -24.41 -2.49
CA MET A 487 -4.65 -23.92 -3.86
C MET A 487 -5.34 -24.93 -4.76
N VAL A 488 -6.34 -24.52 -5.52
CA VAL A 488 -6.97 -25.36 -6.56
C VAL A 488 -6.54 -24.81 -7.91
N VAL A 489 -5.92 -25.68 -8.71
CA VAL A 489 -5.32 -25.39 -10.01
C VAL A 489 -6.13 -26.08 -11.09
N GLY A 490 -6.45 -25.35 -12.14
CA GLY A 490 -7.29 -25.79 -13.25
C GLY A 490 -7.96 -24.60 -13.89
N ILE A 491 -8.57 -24.80 -15.06
CA ILE A 491 -9.29 -23.71 -15.73
C ILE A 491 -10.77 -23.96 -15.65
N ASP A 492 -11.41 -22.97 -15.05
CA ASP A 492 -12.83 -22.76 -14.99
C ASP A 492 -13.42 -22.75 -16.43
N PRO A 493 -14.47 -23.54 -16.73
CA PRO A 493 -15.13 -23.50 -18.03
C PRO A 493 -16.00 -22.24 -18.22
N SER A 494 -16.40 -21.57 -17.13
CA SER A 494 -16.72 -20.15 -17.19
C SER A 494 -15.41 -19.37 -17.21
N PRO A 495 -15.39 -18.22 -17.87
CA PRO A 495 -14.11 -17.73 -18.28
C PRO A 495 -13.36 -17.12 -17.08
N PRO A 496 -12.01 -17.12 -17.08
CA PRO A 496 -11.21 -16.86 -15.89
C PRO A 496 -11.50 -15.49 -15.26
N LEU A 497 -11.93 -15.49 -14.00
CA LEU A 497 -11.98 -14.27 -13.18
C LEU A 497 -10.57 -13.72 -13.02
N ALA A 498 -10.41 -12.47 -13.44
CA ALA A 498 -9.20 -11.66 -13.38
C ALA A 498 -8.05 -12.07 -14.32
N CYS A 499 -7.58 -11.06 -15.05
CA CYS A 499 -6.32 -11.09 -15.75
C CYS A 499 -5.30 -10.34 -14.92
N GLY A 500 -4.20 -11.02 -14.61
CA GLY A 500 -3.01 -10.40 -14.07
C GLY A 500 -2.29 -9.62 -15.18
N LEU A 501 -1.70 -8.51 -14.77
CA LEU A 501 -0.83 -7.57 -15.50
C LEU A 501 -1.55 -6.34 -16.06
N GLU A 502 -0.99 -5.18 -15.70
CA GLU A 502 -1.26 -3.88 -16.32
C GLU A 502 -1.06 -4.01 -17.83
N GLY A 503 -2.15 -3.96 -18.60
CA GLY A 503 -2.11 -3.96 -20.07
C GLY A 503 -2.74 -5.17 -20.77
N ASP A 504 -3.18 -6.21 -20.06
CA ASP A 504 -3.79 -7.37 -20.71
C ASP A 504 -5.28 -7.14 -21.05
N ASN A 505 -5.57 -7.06 -22.35
CA ASN A 505 -6.93 -7.05 -22.91
C ASN A 505 -7.61 -8.40 -22.68
N CYS A 506 -8.37 -8.51 -21.60
CA CYS A 506 -9.19 -9.69 -21.36
C CYS A 506 -10.63 -9.49 -21.80
N ILE A 507 -11.05 -10.37 -22.70
CA ILE A 507 -12.44 -10.65 -23.06
C ILE A 507 -13.05 -11.32 -21.83
N LEU A 508 -14.11 -10.78 -21.16
CA LEU A 508 -15.12 -11.45 -20.27
C LEU A 508 -16.32 -10.59 -19.79
N ASP A 509 -17.37 -11.25 -19.26
CA ASP A 509 -18.64 -10.67 -18.76
C ASP A 509 -18.50 -9.66 -17.60
N ASP A 510 -17.32 -9.64 -16.94
CA ASP A 510 -16.89 -8.66 -15.92
C ASP A 510 -15.62 -7.88 -16.31
N ALA A 511 -15.20 -7.92 -17.58
CA ALA A 511 -14.04 -7.17 -18.05
C ALA A 511 -14.14 -5.66 -17.76
N ASP A 512 -15.39 -5.17 -17.71
CA ASP A 512 -15.78 -3.80 -17.40
C ASP A 512 -15.89 -3.50 -15.89
N GLY A 513 -15.61 -4.46 -14.99
CA GLY A 513 -15.71 -4.28 -13.53
C GLY A 513 -17.15 -4.21 -13.02
N THR A 514 -18.12 -4.86 -13.66
CA THR A 514 -19.53 -4.85 -13.25
C THR A 514 -19.81 -5.45 -11.86
N PHE A 515 -19.10 -6.51 -11.48
CA PHE A 515 -19.44 -7.33 -10.32
C PHE A 515 -18.42 -7.32 -9.20
N MET A 516 -17.14 -7.07 -9.45
CA MET A 516 -16.10 -7.00 -8.40
C MET A 516 -14.88 -6.21 -8.85
N ASP A 517 -14.06 -5.76 -7.90
CA ASP A 517 -12.75 -5.17 -8.18
C ASP A 517 -11.73 -6.27 -8.51
N ALA A 518 -11.48 -6.46 -9.81
CA ALA A 518 -10.49 -7.42 -10.29
C ALA A 518 -9.04 -7.13 -9.83
N GLY A 519 -8.73 -5.90 -9.39
CA GLY A 519 -7.41 -5.51 -8.86
C GLY A 519 -7.17 -6.00 -7.42
N LEU A 520 -8.21 -6.02 -6.58
CA LEU A 520 -8.16 -6.61 -5.24
C LEU A 520 -8.22 -8.14 -5.27
N THR A 521 -8.78 -8.72 -6.34
CA THR A 521 -8.98 -10.17 -6.53
C THR A 521 -8.18 -10.77 -7.68
N VAL A 522 -6.98 -10.25 -8.00
CA VAL A 522 -6.14 -10.87 -9.03
C VAL A 522 -5.72 -12.26 -8.54
N ASP A 523 -6.36 -13.30 -9.06
CA ASP A 523 -5.82 -14.64 -8.96
C ASP A 523 -4.87 -14.89 -10.11
N PRO A 524 -3.82 -15.69 -9.89
CA PRO A 524 -2.99 -16.13 -10.98
C PRO A 524 -3.79 -16.98 -11.99
N TYR A 525 -3.44 -16.84 -13.27
CA TYR A 525 -4.09 -17.57 -14.35
C TYR A 525 -4.14 -19.08 -14.07
N GLY A 526 -5.33 -19.67 -14.15
CA GLY A 526 -5.56 -21.10 -13.89
C GLY A 526 -5.49 -21.50 -12.41
N VAL A 527 -5.63 -20.55 -11.49
CA VAL A 527 -5.77 -20.78 -10.04
C VAL A 527 -7.13 -20.24 -9.54
N PRO A 528 -8.24 -20.96 -9.76
CA PRO A 528 -9.58 -20.51 -9.35
C PRO A 528 -9.76 -20.39 -7.84
N VAL A 529 -8.94 -21.07 -7.03
CA VAL A 529 -9.04 -21.02 -5.57
C VAL A 529 -7.66 -20.90 -4.93
N LEU A 530 -7.52 -19.93 -4.03
CA LEU A 530 -6.38 -19.79 -3.13
C LEU A 530 -6.91 -19.30 -1.78
N LEU A 531 -6.84 -20.17 -0.77
CA LEU A 531 -7.39 -19.97 0.57
C LEU A 531 -6.36 -20.36 1.62
N TYR A 532 -6.59 -19.97 2.88
CA TYR A 532 -5.77 -20.43 4.00
C TYR A 532 -6.62 -21.20 4.99
N GLN A 533 -6.09 -22.33 5.46
CA GLN A 533 -6.66 -23.14 6.53
C GLN A 533 -6.00 -22.77 7.86
N ASP A 534 -6.76 -22.79 8.97
CA ASP A 534 -6.18 -22.77 10.31
C ASP A 534 -5.99 -24.17 10.94
N ASN A 535 -5.46 -24.19 12.16
CA ASN A 535 -5.27 -25.41 12.96
C ASN A 535 -6.57 -26.05 13.50
N ASN A 536 -7.74 -25.47 13.24
CA ASN A 536 -9.04 -26.11 13.46
C ASN A 536 -9.61 -26.69 12.16
N GLY A 537 -8.89 -26.57 11.04
CA GLY A 537 -9.32 -26.99 9.72
C GLY A 537 -10.24 -25.98 9.05
N ILE A 538 -10.45 -24.78 9.60
CA ILE A 538 -11.35 -23.76 9.03
C ILE A 538 -10.68 -23.07 7.86
N LEU A 539 -11.37 -22.98 6.71
CA LEU A 539 -10.91 -22.26 5.54
C LEU A 539 -11.34 -20.80 5.57
N TYR A 540 -10.38 -19.89 5.36
CA TYR A 540 -10.59 -18.45 5.33
C TYR A 540 -10.41 -17.93 3.90
N PRO A 541 -11.50 -17.46 3.26
CA PRO A 541 -11.39 -16.78 1.98
C PRO A 541 -10.81 -15.38 2.10
N ARG A 542 -10.22 -14.90 1.00
CA ARG A 542 -9.97 -13.46 0.79
C ARG A 542 -11.18 -12.81 0.15
N GLY A 543 -11.38 -11.55 0.50
CA GLY A 543 -12.23 -10.63 -0.25
C GLY A 543 -13.57 -11.25 -0.60
N HIS A 544 -14.00 -11.08 -1.85
CA HIS A 544 -15.33 -11.47 -2.28
C HIS A 544 -15.52 -12.93 -2.67
N LYS A 545 -14.48 -13.78 -2.65
CA LYS A 545 -14.63 -15.19 -3.06
C LYS A 545 -15.56 -15.95 -2.11
N ARG A 546 -16.85 -15.97 -2.48
CA ARG A 546 -17.95 -16.67 -1.80
C ARG A 546 -18.01 -18.16 -2.16
N LEU A 547 -16.86 -18.73 -2.53
CA LEU A 547 -16.75 -20.15 -2.82
C LEU A 547 -17.02 -20.96 -1.54
N VAL A 548 -16.67 -20.46 -0.36
CA VAL A 548 -16.90 -21.19 0.90
C VAL A 548 -18.32 -20.93 1.41
N GLU A 549 -19.22 -21.90 1.27
CA GLU A 549 -20.59 -21.81 1.78
C GLU A 549 -20.76 -22.59 3.11
N GLY A 550 -21.38 -21.94 4.10
CA GLY A 550 -21.75 -22.56 5.37
C GLY A 550 -20.57 -22.82 6.32
N SER A 551 -20.87 -23.38 7.49
CA SER A 551 -19.90 -23.63 8.57
C SER A 551 -18.96 -24.83 8.35
N ASN A 552 -18.92 -25.42 7.14
CA ASN A 552 -18.38 -26.77 6.90
C ASN A 552 -17.24 -26.82 5.85
N ASN A 553 -16.51 -25.72 5.61
CA ASN A 553 -15.37 -25.69 4.68
C ASN A 553 -15.71 -26.20 3.25
N GLN A 554 -16.89 -25.85 2.75
CA GLN A 554 -17.36 -26.30 1.44
C GLN A 554 -17.06 -25.26 0.37
N ILE A 555 -16.06 -25.53 -0.47
CA ILE A 555 -15.69 -24.74 -1.64
C ILE A 555 -16.61 -25.12 -2.81
N ARG A 556 -17.43 -24.18 -3.27
CA ARG A 556 -18.27 -24.27 -4.45
C ARG A 556 -17.38 -24.15 -5.69
N LEU A 557 -17.46 -25.10 -6.60
CA LEU A 557 -16.65 -25.13 -7.82
C LEU A 557 -17.52 -25.49 -9.00
N GLU A 558 -17.12 -25.02 -10.18
CA GLU A 558 -17.74 -25.44 -11.41
C GLU A 558 -17.44 -26.92 -11.73
N PRO A 559 -18.30 -27.60 -12.49
CA PRO A 559 -17.99 -28.94 -12.98
C PRO A 559 -16.74 -28.91 -13.88
N GLY A 560 -15.71 -29.67 -13.51
CA GLY A 560 -14.42 -29.66 -14.21
C GLY A 560 -13.38 -30.54 -13.53
N ASP A 561 -12.23 -30.71 -14.19
CA ASP A 561 -11.06 -31.37 -13.63
C ASP A 561 -10.14 -30.32 -12.98
N TYR A 562 -9.56 -30.66 -11.82
CA TYR A 562 -8.68 -29.77 -11.06
C TYR A 562 -7.55 -30.54 -10.37
N ILE A 563 -6.54 -29.81 -9.90
CA ILE A 563 -5.48 -30.29 -9.00
C ILE A 563 -5.57 -29.48 -7.71
N VAL A 564 -5.66 -30.15 -6.56
CA VAL A 564 -5.64 -29.52 -5.24
C VAL A 564 -4.23 -29.62 -4.66
N TYR A 565 -3.71 -28.50 -4.19
CA TYR A 565 -2.44 -28.38 -3.47
C TYR A 565 -2.69 -27.96 -2.02
N GLY A 566 -1.92 -28.55 -1.11
CA GLY A 566 -1.74 -28.10 0.26
C GLY A 566 -0.28 -27.70 0.49
N LEU A 567 -0.05 -26.46 0.90
CA LEU A 567 1.28 -25.85 1.05
C LEU A 567 1.45 -25.34 2.47
N GLY A 568 2.67 -25.40 2.99
CA GLY A 568 2.99 -24.93 4.34
C GLY A 568 4.29 -24.13 4.45
N GLY A 569 4.67 -23.45 3.36
CA GLY A 569 5.96 -22.77 3.22
C GLY A 569 7.11 -23.67 2.70
N PRO A 570 8.30 -23.10 2.48
CA PRO A 570 9.47 -23.76 1.90
C PRO A 570 10.14 -24.79 2.80
N GLU A 571 9.80 -24.85 4.08
CA GLU A 571 10.34 -25.83 5.05
C GLU A 571 9.53 -27.15 5.11
N ARG A 572 8.35 -27.18 4.46
CA ARG A 572 7.42 -28.30 4.50
C ARG A 572 7.28 -28.98 3.15
N SER A 573 6.91 -30.25 3.17
CA SER A 573 6.48 -30.98 1.97
C SER A 573 5.20 -30.39 1.38
N ILE A 574 4.93 -30.69 0.11
CA ILE A 574 3.70 -30.30 -0.57
C ILE A 574 2.74 -31.48 -0.68
N PHE A 575 1.45 -31.23 -0.49
CA PHE A 575 0.39 -32.17 -0.83
C PHE A 575 -0.16 -31.84 -2.22
N LYS A 576 -0.45 -32.87 -3.04
CA LYS A 576 -1.03 -32.73 -4.38
C LYS A 576 -2.03 -33.85 -4.68
N GLN A 577 -3.22 -33.52 -5.19
CA GLN A 577 -4.22 -34.51 -5.62
C GLN A 577 -5.04 -34.03 -6.83
N ASP A 578 -5.18 -34.88 -7.85
CA ASP A 578 -6.11 -34.67 -8.97
C ASP A 578 -7.57 -34.99 -8.55
N ILE A 579 -8.52 -34.14 -8.96
CA ILE A 579 -9.95 -34.30 -8.67
C ILE A 579 -10.83 -33.96 -9.89
N THR A 580 -12.08 -34.43 -9.88
CA THR A 580 -13.13 -34.06 -10.83
C THR A 580 -14.38 -33.63 -10.08
N ILE A 581 -14.86 -32.40 -10.33
CA ILE A 581 -16.11 -31.86 -9.81
C ILE A 581 -17.24 -32.12 -10.82
N THR A 582 -18.39 -32.57 -10.34
CA THR A 582 -19.58 -32.82 -11.16
C THR A 582 -20.76 -31.96 -10.68
N ASN A 583 -21.74 -31.71 -11.55
CA ASN A 583 -22.92 -30.92 -11.19
C ASN A 583 -23.71 -31.58 -10.03
N GLY A 584 -23.88 -30.85 -8.93
CA GLY A 584 -24.48 -31.31 -7.68
C GLY A 584 -23.64 -32.31 -6.88
N GLY A 585 -22.44 -32.67 -7.37
CA GLY A 585 -21.54 -33.62 -6.72
C GLY A 585 -20.74 -33.00 -5.58
N SER A 586 -20.20 -33.85 -4.71
CA SER A 586 -19.30 -33.43 -3.63
C SER A 586 -18.03 -34.28 -3.62
N VAL A 587 -16.87 -33.64 -3.48
CA VAL A 587 -15.55 -34.27 -3.41
C VAL A 587 -14.89 -33.87 -2.08
N ALA A 588 -14.25 -34.82 -1.41
CA ALA A 588 -13.48 -34.58 -0.20
C ALA A 588 -12.00 -34.90 -0.44
N VAL A 589 -11.12 -33.98 -0.06
CA VAL A 589 -9.66 -34.09 -0.15
C VAL A 589 -9.09 -34.00 1.26
N ASN A 590 -8.30 -34.99 1.65
CA ASN A 590 -7.56 -35.00 2.90
C ASN A 590 -6.08 -35.13 2.55
N GLY A 591 -5.31 -34.09 2.85
CA GLY A 591 -3.88 -34.04 2.58
C GLY A 591 -3.08 -33.95 3.87
N ASP A 592 -1.82 -34.41 3.82
CA ASP A 592 -0.88 -34.28 4.93
C ASP A 592 0.39 -33.59 4.43
N ILE A 593 0.88 -32.62 5.20
CA ILE A 593 2.14 -31.91 4.97
C ILE A 593 3.03 -32.08 6.21
N THR A 594 4.33 -32.21 6.00
CA THR A 594 5.29 -32.45 7.08
C THR A 594 6.44 -31.44 6.96
N ARG A 595 6.93 -30.92 8.10
CA ARG A 595 8.18 -30.15 8.12
C ARG A 595 9.35 -31.10 7.89
N VAL A 596 10.04 -30.95 6.77
CA VAL A 596 11.14 -31.83 6.34
C VAL A 596 12.50 -31.12 6.39
N LEU A 597 12.50 -29.78 6.42
CA LEU A 597 13.71 -28.96 6.43
C LEU A 597 13.76 -28.11 7.71
N PRO A 598 14.49 -28.54 8.76
CA PRO A 598 14.79 -27.71 9.92
C PRO A 598 15.83 -26.64 9.58
N THR A 599 15.79 -25.50 10.28
CA THR A 599 16.65 -24.33 10.06
C THR A 599 17.32 -23.88 11.36
N PRO A 600 18.01 -24.81 12.07
CA PRO A 600 18.38 -24.59 13.46
C PRO A 600 19.30 -23.38 13.63
N GLY A 601 18.88 -22.47 14.51
CA GLY A 601 19.66 -21.28 14.88
C GLY A 601 19.39 -20.08 13.97
N TYR A 602 18.38 -20.19 13.12
CA TYR A 602 17.85 -19.11 12.31
C TYR A 602 16.34 -19.02 12.50
N VAL A 603 15.84 -17.80 12.67
CA VAL A 603 14.40 -17.52 12.66
C VAL A 603 14.05 -16.75 11.39
N CYS A 604 13.17 -17.34 10.58
CA CYS A 604 12.82 -16.83 9.27
C CYS A 604 11.49 -16.08 9.30
N GLY A 605 11.46 -14.90 8.71
CA GLY A 605 10.29 -14.04 8.70
C GLY A 605 10.28 -13.05 7.56
N ASP A 606 9.42 -12.05 7.69
CA ASP A 606 9.21 -11.03 6.68
C ASP A 606 9.42 -9.64 7.28
N SER A 607 10.46 -8.95 6.81
CA SER A 607 10.84 -7.62 7.28
C SER A 607 10.07 -6.49 6.62
N HIS A 608 9.31 -6.78 5.56
CA HIS A 608 8.61 -5.75 4.78
C HIS A 608 7.30 -6.33 4.25
N LEU A 609 6.21 -6.03 4.96
CA LEU A 609 4.85 -6.32 4.52
C LEU A 609 3.85 -5.33 5.09
N HIS A 610 2.66 -5.35 4.50
CA HIS A 610 1.60 -4.39 4.78
C HIS A 610 0.28 -5.09 5.15
N SER A 611 -0.54 -4.38 5.90
CA SER A 611 -1.89 -4.76 6.31
C SER A 611 -2.85 -3.58 6.13
N ILE A 612 -4.11 -3.74 6.54
CA ILE A 612 -5.10 -2.67 6.51
C ILE A 612 -4.69 -1.40 7.30
N GLY A 613 -3.64 -1.48 8.12
CA GLY A 613 -3.02 -0.29 8.72
C GLY A 613 -2.38 0.66 7.69
N SER A 614 -2.06 0.17 6.50
CA SER A 614 -1.57 0.93 5.35
C SER A 614 -2.73 1.40 4.46
N PRO A 615 -2.63 2.60 3.86
CA PRO A 615 -3.68 3.16 3.02
C PRO A 615 -3.94 2.35 1.74
N ASP A 616 -2.97 1.52 1.32
CA ASP A 616 -2.91 0.83 0.04
C ASP A 616 -3.16 -0.68 0.11
N VAL A 617 -3.59 -1.18 1.27
CA VAL A 617 -3.79 -2.62 1.50
C VAL A 617 -5.17 -2.96 2.00
N GLY A 618 -5.89 -3.75 1.19
CA GLY A 618 -7.18 -4.35 1.55
C GLY A 618 -7.07 -5.70 2.26
N VAL A 619 -6.14 -5.86 3.20
CA VAL A 619 -5.91 -7.13 3.92
C VAL A 619 -5.91 -6.91 5.42
N LEU A 620 -6.98 -7.39 6.08
CA LEU A 620 -7.08 -7.41 7.54
C LEU A 620 -5.86 -8.06 8.20
N MET A 621 -5.47 -7.54 9.37
CA MET A 621 -4.39 -8.12 10.18
C MET A 621 -4.64 -9.59 10.54
N GLN A 622 -5.89 -9.98 10.86
CA GLN A 622 -6.24 -11.37 11.15
C GLN A 622 -5.95 -12.29 9.97
N ASN A 623 -6.29 -11.79 8.77
CA ASN A 623 -5.99 -12.51 7.55
C ASN A 623 -4.47 -12.55 7.41
N ARG A 624 -3.77 -11.41 7.37
CA ARG A 624 -2.31 -11.38 7.20
C ARG A 624 -1.59 -12.41 8.08
N LEU A 625 -1.95 -12.50 9.37
CA LEU A 625 -1.43 -13.51 10.31
C LEU A 625 -1.70 -14.95 9.89
N ARG A 626 -2.93 -15.29 9.48
CA ARG A 626 -3.25 -16.64 8.96
C ARG A 626 -2.39 -17.00 7.75
N GLY A 627 -2.16 -16.03 6.87
CA GLY A 627 -1.33 -16.20 5.68
C GLY A 627 0.13 -16.51 6.05
N VAL A 628 0.76 -15.67 6.86
CA VAL A 628 2.18 -15.85 7.22
C VAL A 628 2.42 -17.11 8.06
N VAL A 629 1.51 -17.46 8.98
CA VAL A 629 1.62 -18.70 9.76
C VAL A 629 1.49 -19.93 8.86
N ALA A 630 0.62 -19.86 7.84
CA ALA A 630 0.49 -20.91 6.84
C ALA A 630 1.73 -21.01 5.91
N GLU A 631 2.42 -19.90 5.63
CA GLU A 631 3.72 -19.89 4.94
C GLU A 631 4.90 -20.28 5.85
N GLY A 632 4.61 -20.62 7.10
CA GLY A 632 5.54 -21.26 8.01
C GLY A 632 6.64 -20.36 8.56
N VAL A 633 6.44 -19.03 8.62
CA VAL A 633 7.45 -18.12 9.22
C VAL A 633 7.42 -18.09 10.75
N ASP A 634 8.54 -17.71 11.37
CA ASP A 634 8.74 -17.58 12.81
C ASP A 634 8.36 -16.21 13.34
N TRP A 635 8.48 -15.18 12.51
CA TRP A 635 8.17 -13.81 12.90
C TRP A 635 7.60 -12.97 11.75
N ILE A 636 6.88 -11.91 12.11
CA ILE A 636 6.29 -10.91 11.23
C ILE A 636 6.61 -9.50 11.75
N ALA A 637 6.81 -8.55 10.85
CA ALA A 637 6.72 -7.14 11.17
C ALA A 637 5.87 -6.38 10.15
N GLY A 638 4.90 -5.62 10.65
CA GLY A 638 4.14 -4.69 9.80
C GLY A 638 4.97 -3.45 9.55
N ALA A 639 5.34 -3.22 8.30
CA ALA A 639 5.98 -2.00 7.85
C ALA A 639 4.92 -1.07 7.24
N ASP A 640 3.81 -0.86 7.94
CA ASP A 640 2.70 -0.10 7.39
C ASP A 640 3.07 1.38 7.16
N HIS A 641 2.57 1.99 6.07
CA HIS A 641 2.95 3.36 5.66
C HIS A 641 2.58 4.38 6.73
N GLU A 642 3.58 5.09 7.27
CA GLU A 642 3.41 6.07 8.33
C GLU A 642 2.58 5.57 9.53
N ASN A 643 2.58 4.26 9.79
CA ASN A 643 1.77 3.65 10.83
C ASN A 643 2.54 2.51 11.53
N ILE A 644 2.68 2.61 12.85
CA ILE A 644 3.26 1.52 13.64
C ILE A 644 2.12 0.62 14.09
N VAL A 645 2.04 -0.58 13.52
CA VAL A 645 0.96 -1.54 13.81
C VAL A 645 1.40 -2.61 14.81
N ASN A 646 0.59 -2.86 15.84
CA ASN A 646 0.86 -3.90 16.84
C ASN A 646 0.00 -5.15 16.60
N TYR A 647 0.63 -6.26 16.19
CA TYR A 647 -0.04 -7.54 15.96
C TYR A 647 -0.35 -8.35 17.22
N ALA A 648 0.27 -8.06 18.37
CA ALA A 648 0.12 -8.88 19.58
C ALA A 648 -1.34 -9.07 20.05
N PRO A 649 -2.22 -8.06 20.02
CA PRO A 649 -3.64 -8.26 20.34
C PRO A 649 -4.35 -9.22 19.39
N VAL A 650 -4.03 -9.17 18.08
CA VAL A 650 -4.64 -10.03 17.06
C VAL A 650 -4.07 -11.45 17.13
N ILE A 651 -2.77 -11.61 17.41
CA ILE A 651 -2.16 -12.92 17.68
C ILE A 651 -2.88 -13.61 18.84
N LYS A 652 -3.15 -12.88 19.92
CA LYS A 652 -3.91 -13.38 21.08
C LYS A 652 -5.37 -13.69 20.75
N GLU A 653 -6.03 -12.84 19.95
CA GLU A 653 -7.40 -13.08 19.47
C GLU A 653 -7.50 -14.41 18.71
N LEU A 654 -6.49 -14.71 17.89
CA LEU A 654 -6.44 -15.91 17.06
C LEU A 654 -5.81 -17.14 17.74
N GLY A 655 -5.29 -17.01 18.96
CA GLY A 655 -4.62 -18.11 19.68
C GLY A 655 -3.27 -18.52 19.06
N LEU A 656 -2.55 -17.57 18.46
CA LEU A 656 -1.31 -17.79 17.70
C LEU A 656 -0.03 -17.56 18.53
N GLU A 657 -0.13 -17.35 19.85
CA GLU A 657 1.02 -16.98 20.70
C GLU A 657 2.15 -18.03 20.69
N ASN A 658 1.83 -19.29 20.35
CA ASN A 658 2.78 -20.39 20.25
C ASN A 658 3.15 -20.73 18.80
N GLN A 659 2.87 -19.85 17.84
CA GLN A 659 3.07 -20.10 16.40
C GLN A 659 3.95 -19.05 15.71
N ILE A 660 3.95 -17.81 16.21
CA ILE A 660 4.63 -16.69 15.56
C ILE A 660 4.99 -15.59 16.57
N ALA A 661 6.14 -14.95 16.37
CA ALA A 661 6.53 -13.71 17.03
C ALA A 661 6.17 -12.48 16.16
N SER A 662 5.95 -11.33 16.77
CA SER A 662 5.67 -10.09 16.03
C SER A 662 6.52 -8.95 16.52
N PHE A 663 7.10 -8.22 15.58
CA PHE A 663 7.84 -6.99 15.82
C PHE A 663 7.13 -5.80 15.17
N THR A 664 7.46 -4.63 15.67
CA THR A 664 6.89 -3.35 15.26
C THR A 664 7.90 -2.61 14.39
N ALA A 665 7.43 -2.13 13.24
CA ALA A 665 8.15 -1.31 12.29
C ALA A 665 7.17 -0.28 11.72
N MET A 666 7.65 0.55 10.80
CA MET A 666 6.84 1.35 9.89
C MET A 666 7.61 1.47 8.58
N GLU A 667 6.91 1.66 7.46
CA GLU A 667 7.56 2.18 6.26
C GLU A 667 7.44 3.70 6.25
N LEU A 668 8.59 4.37 6.26
CA LEU A 668 8.71 5.79 6.04
C LEU A 668 8.66 6.04 4.53
N THR A 669 7.52 6.48 4.06
CA THR A 669 7.22 6.74 2.65
C THR A 669 7.44 8.20 2.35
N ALA A 670 8.72 8.55 2.33
CA ALA A 670 9.13 9.81 1.77
C ALA A 670 8.93 9.76 0.25
N LEU A 671 7.70 10.01 -0.21
CA LEU A 671 7.22 9.84 -1.61
C LEU A 671 8.17 10.41 -2.69
N VAL A 672 8.95 11.41 -2.33
CA VAL A 672 9.91 12.06 -3.21
C VAL A 672 11.36 11.68 -2.90
N GLN A 673 11.66 11.08 -1.74
CA GLN A 673 13.00 10.67 -1.30
C GLN A 673 13.25 9.15 -1.29
N GLY A 674 12.26 8.33 -1.68
CA GLY A 674 12.35 6.87 -1.56
C GLY A 674 11.88 6.39 -0.19
N HIS A 675 11.91 5.08 0.03
CA HIS A 675 11.35 4.48 1.24
C HIS A 675 12.43 3.96 2.19
N ALA A 676 12.06 3.88 3.46
CA ALA A 676 12.95 3.44 4.52
C ALA A 676 12.16 2.75 5.64
N ILE A 677 12.72 1.70 6.23
CA ILE A 677 12.07 0.93 7.29
C ILE A 677 12.94 0.98 8.55
N PRO A 678 12.59 1.82 9.53
CA PRO A 678 13.06 1.66 10.89
C PRO A 678 12.37 0.46 11.56
N PHE A 679 13.17 -0.48 12.04
CA PHE A 679 12.71 -1.72 12.66
C PHE A 679 12.91 -1.73 14.17
N PHE A 680 12.14 -2.54 14.91
CA PHE A 680 12.11 -2.59 16.37
C PHE A 680 11.71 -1.25 17.02
N LEU A 681 10.63 -0.65 16.50
CA LEU A 681 10.03 0.55 17.05
C LEU A 681 9.13 0.26 18.26
N GLU A 682 8.85 1.27 19.07
CA GLU A 682 7.83 1.18 20.11
C GLU A 682 6.48 1.67 19.60
N HIS A 683 5.40 1.00 20.00
CA HIS A 683 4.03 1.36 19.62
C HIS A 683 3.36 2.17 20.74
N ASP A 684 2.89 3.39 20.44
CA ASP A 684 2.05 4.19 21.34
C ASP A 684 0.55 3.93 21.11
N PRO A 685 -0.16 3.23 22.02
CA PRO A 685 -1.59 2.97 21.88
C PRO A 685 -2.48 4.21 22.01
N ASN A 686 -1.95 5.34 22.48
CA ASN A 686 -2.72 6.58 22.60
C ASN A 686 -2.64 7.44 21.34
N ASP A 687 -1.68 7.17 20.47
CA ASP A 687 -1.56 7.80 19.16
C ASP A 687 -2.42 7.05 18.12
N ARG A 688 -2.85 7.75 17.07
CA ARG A 688 -3.67 7.14 16.01
C ARG A 688 -2.85 6.31 15.04
N MET A 689 -1.60 6.71 14.83
CA MET A 689 -0.65 6.09 13.91
C MET A 689 0.41 5.26 14.67
N GLY A 690 0.09 4.86 15.91
CA GLY A 690 0.95 4.04 16.75
C GLY A 690 2.24 4.73 17.20
N GLY A 691 2.36 6.06 17.08
CA GLY A 691 3.59 6.80 17.37
C GLY A 691 4.53 6.92 16.17
N ALA A 692 4.02 6.71 14.95
CA ALA A 692 4.79 6.84 13.72
C ALA A 692 5.48 8.21 13.58
N TYR A 693 6.68 8.19 13.01
CA TYR A 693 7.49 9.38 12.83
C TYR A 693 7.02 10.22 11.63
N ASP A 694 6.78 11.52 11.84
CA ASP A 694 6.38 12.45 10.78
C ASP A 694 7.60 13.17 10.17
N TYR A 695 8.11 12.68 9.04
CA TYR A 695 9.22 13.30 8.30
C TYR A 695 8.83 14.65 7.64
N THR A 696 7.54 14.97 7.57
CA THR A 696 7.05 16.18 6.91
C THR A 696 7.07 17.42 7.81
N VAL A 697 7.29 17.24 9.12
CA VAL A 697 7.36 18.35 10.09
C VAL A 697 8.77 18.93 10.11
N HIS A 698 9.02 19.94 9.29
CA HIS A 698 10.29 20.66 9.26
C HIS A 698 10.24 21.98 10.07
N PRO A 699 11.22 22.31 10.93
CA PRO A 699 11.22 23.53 11.74
C PRO A 699 11.14 24.84 10.92
N ASP A 700 11.67 24.82 9.70
CA ASP A 700 11.66 25.98 8.80
C ASP A 700 10.37 26.12 7.98
N ASN A 701 9.40 25.21 8.14
CA ASN A 701 8.06 25.39 7.59
C ASN A 701 7.35 26.50 8.37
N GLN A 702 7.48 27.74 7.89
CA GLN A 702 6.82 28.90 8.48
C GLN A 702 5.31 28.73 8.31
N GLY A 703 4.60 28.35 9.38
CA GLY A 703 3.18 27.99 9.38
C GLY A 703 2.33 28.83 8.41
N GLY A 704 1.80 28.17 7.37
CA GLY A 704 1.10 28.78 6.25
C GLY A 704 1.14 27.89 5.00
N ALA A 705 0.75 28.43 3.85
CA ALA A 705 0.77 27.77 2.53
C ALA A 705 2.15 27.80 1.84
N GLY A 706 3.24 28.05 2.58
CA GLY A 706 4.62 28.20 2.07
C GLY A 706 5.28 26.86 1.63
N PRO A 707 6.57 26.88 1.23
CA PRO A 707 7.28 25.69 0.77
C PRO A 707 7.23 24.58 1.81
N ALA A 708 6.92 23.38 1.36
CA ALA A 708 6.81 22.22 2.23
C ALA A 708 8.17 21.50 2.30
N LEU A 709 9.11 22.05 3.10
CA LEU A 709 10.35 21.35 3.39
C LEU A 709 10.06 20.10 4.20
N VAL A 710 10.83 19.06 3.95
CA VAL A 710 10.76 17.77 4.63
C VAL A 710 12.14 17.41 5.19
N LYS A 711 12.18 16.47 6.12
CA LYS A 711 13.45 15.93 6.65
C LYS A 711 14.02 14.90 5.68
N SER A 712 15.34 14.81 5.58
CA SER A 712 16.00 13.75 4.82
C SER A 712 15.79 12.38 5.46
N ILE A 713 16.00 11.30 4.71
CA ILE A 713 16.00 9.94 5.27
C ILE A 713 17.07 9.80 6.36
N GLY A 714 18.31 10.29 6.14
CA GLY A 714 19.37 10.19 7.14
C GLY A 714 19.07 11.00 8.40
N GLN A 715 18.50 12.21 8.27
CA GLN A 715 18.02 12.97 9.41
C GLN A 715 16.89 12.22 10.15
N SER A 716 15.96 11.61 9.42
CA SER A 716 14.86 10.85 10.01
C SER A 716 15.37 9.65 10.80
N PHE A 717 16.33 8.89 10.26
CA PHE A 717 16.99 7.81 10.99
C PHE A 717 17.68 8.31 12.26
N GLN A 718 18.45 9.39 12.18
CA GLN A 718 19.10 9.98 13.37
C GLN A 718 18.09 10.37 14.46
N GLU A 719 17.00 11.03 14.09
CA GLU A 719 15.99 11.45 15.08
C GLU A 719 15.21 10.26 15.66
N ILE A 720 14.93 9.22 14.86
CA ILE A 720 14.29 7.98 15.33
C ILE A 720 15.21 7.23 16.30
N ASP A 721 16.50 7.12 15.98
CA ASP A 721 17.55 6.52 16.80
C ASP A 721 17.62 7.19 18.18
N GLU A 722 17.59 8.53 18.21
CA GLU A 722 17.56 9.34 19.43
C GLU A 722 16.29 9.14 20.28
N GLN A 723 15.16 8.79 19.66
CA GLN A 723 13.88 8.60 20.33
C GLN A 723 13.70 7.19 20.92
N ASN A 724 14.45 6.18 20.43
CA ASN A 724 14.15 4.77 20.68
C ASN A 724 15.33 3.95 21.26
N GLU A 725 16.20 4.59 22.06
CA GLU A 725 17.32 3.97 22.80
C GLU A 725 18.43 3.32 21.94
N GLY A 726 18.42 3.50 20.62
CA GLY A 726 19.48 3.07 19.71
C GLY A 726 19.53 1.57 19.40
N LEU A 727 18.40 0.87 19.55
CA LEU A 727 18.25 -0.56 19.24
C LEU A 727 17.70 -0.81 17.83
N GLN A 728 17.53 0.22 17.02
CA GLN A 728 16.82 0.13 15.75
C GLN A 728 17.71 -0.47 14.66
N SER A 729 17.07 -1.15 13.72
CA SER A 729 17.69 -1.50 12.44
C SER A 729 17.11 -0.60 11.37
N PHE A 730 17.95 0.16 10.70
CA PHE A 730 17.54 1.06 9.62
C PHE A 730 17.76 0.40 8.26
N ILE A 731 16.66 0.06 7.61
CA ILE A 731 16.64 -0.53 6.28
C ILE A 731 16.37 0.58 5.27
N VAL A 732 17.19 0.66 4.24
CA VAL A 732 16.82 1.37 3.01
C VAL A 732 15.98 0.40 2.18
N ALA A 733 14.68 0.69 2.05
CA ALA A 733 13.71 -0.20 1.43
C ALA A 733 13.82 -0.17 -0.10
N HIS A 734 13.59 -1.34 -0.72
CA HIS A 734 13.60 -1.63 -2.17
C HIS A 734 14.44 -0.67 -3.03
N PHE A 735 15.70 -0.45 -2.64
CA PHE A 735 16.45 0.76 -3.01
C PHE A 735 16.76 0.91 -4.51
N MET A 736 16.55 -0.12 -5.33
CA MET A 736 16.74 -0.11 -6.79
C MET A 736 15.47 -0.46 -7.58
N ASP A 737 14.27 -0.33 -6.99
CA ASP A 737 13.01 -0.51 -7.72
C ASP A 737 12.78 0.63 -8.75
N ALA A 738 11.99 0.34 -9.77
CA ALA A 738 11.83 1.21 -10.93
C ALA A 738 11.04 2.50 -10.67
N PHE A 739 10.17 2.53 -9.66
CA PHE A 739 9.26 3.66 -9.45
C PHE A 739 9.85 4.68 -8.47
N LEU A 740 10.40 4.23 -7.34
CA LEU A 740 10.81 5.14 -6.24
C LEU A 740 12.33 5.15 -6.01
N GLY A 741 12.97 3.98 -6.01
CA GLY A 741 14.41 3.78 -5.78
C GLY A 741 15.27 4.32 -6.92
N ALA A 742 14.88 4.06 -8.17
CA ALA A 742 15.56 4.58 -9.37
C ALA A 742 15.57 6.12 -9.43
N GLY A 743 14.58 6.78 -8.80
CA GLY A 743 14.49 8.22 -8.71
C GLY A 743 15.66 8.87 -7.96
N ILE A 744 16.34 8.13 -7.08
CA ILE A 744 17.34 8.67 -6.12
C ILE A 744 18.59 7.82 -6.07
N PHE A 745 18.48 6.54 -5.71
CA PHE A 745 19.63 5.63 -5.66
C PHE A 745 20.21 5.40 -7.04
N GLY A 746 19.33 5.30 -8.04
CA GLY A 746 19.74 5.28 -9.44
C GLY A 746 20.52 6.52 -9.87
N ARG A 747 20.49 7.61 -9.09
CA ARG A 747 21.24 8.86 -9.34
C ARG A 747 22.51 8.99 -8.50
N VAL A 748 22.85 8.02 -7.66
CA VAL A 748 24.07 8.01 -6.85
C VAL A 748 25.15 7.20 -7.54
N VAL A 749 26.34 7.77 -7.66
CA VAL A 749 27.51 7.08 -8.18
C VAL A 749 28.03 6.12 -7.11
N THR A 750 27.96 4.81 -7.35
CA THR A 750 28.47 3.78 -6.42
C THR A 750 29.72 3.07 -6.94
N THR A 751 30.19 3.41 -8.13
CA THR A 751 31.29 2.72 -8.81
C THR A 751 32.47 3.65 -9.09
N THR A 752 33.66 3.07 -9.21
CA THR A 752 34.89 3.76 -9.63
C THR A 752 35.08 3.75 -11.17
N TYR A 753 34.09 3.24 -11.92
CA TYR A 753 34.17 3.11 -13.39
C TYR A 753 34.28 4.47 -14.12
N PHE A 754 33.64 5.51 -13.58
CA PHE A 754 33.59 6.85 -14.19
C PHE A 754 34.70 7.74 -13.59
N PRO A 755 35.79 8.04 -14.33
CA PRO A 755 36.94 8.78 -13.81
C PRO A 755 36.65 10.27 -13.52
N GLU A 756 35.54 10.81 -14.05
CA GLU A 756 35.12 12.21 -13.88
C GLU A 756 34.28 12.46 -12.62
N THR A 757 33.91 11.41 -11.89
CA THR A 757 33.10 11.45 -10.65
C THR A 757 33.76 10.67 -9.53
N SER A 758 33.35 10.93 -8.30
CA SER A 758 33.71 10.13 -7.14
C SER A 758 32.52 9.28 -6.66
N PRO A 759 32.75 8.06 -6.13
CA PRO A 759 31.68 7.34 -5.45
C PRO A 759 31.07 8.19 -4.31
N GLY A 760 29.75 8.16 -4.17
CA GLY A 760 28.97 8.99 -3.25
C GLY A 760 28.45 10.30 -3.86
N ASP A 761 28.97 10.70 -5.04
CA ASP A 761 28.43 11.82 -5.79
C ASP A 761 26.99 11.54 -6.25
N SER A 762 26.12 12.55 -6.24
CA SER A 762 24.71 12.41 -6.58
C SER A 762 24.27 13.37 -7.70
N TYR A 763 23.48 12.87 -8.64
CA TYR A 763 22.78 13.69 -9.64
C TYR A 763 21.34 14.07 -9.21
N ALA A 764 20.95 13.75 -7.98
CA ALA A 764 19.65 14.13 -7.41
C ALA A 764 19.70 15.56 -6.85
N ASN A 765 18.92 16.48 -7.42
CA ASN A 765 18.82 17.86 -6.91
C ASN A 765 17.91 17.91 -5.67
N PRO A 766 18.44 18.20 -4.46
CA PRO A 766 17.67 18.14 -3.21
C PRO A 766 16.43 19.06 -3.20
N ILE A 767 16.47 20.19 -3.91
CA ILE A 767 15.34 21.13 -3.97
C ILE A 767 14.10 20.46 -4.61
N ASN A 768 14.31 19.57 -5.59
CA ASN A 768 13.22 18.86 -6.27
C ASN A 768 12.53 17.82 -5.37
N PHE A 769 13.05 17.62 -4.16
CA PHE A 769 12.61 16.62 -3.20
C PHE A 769 12.22 17.25 -1.84
N GLY A 770 12.03 18.57 -1.80
CA GLY A 770 11.65 19.28 -0.58
C GLY A 770 12.77 19.38 0.46
N LEU A 771 14.03 19.20 0.05
CA LEU A 771 15.18 19.29 0.94
C LEU A 771 15.92 20.63 0.78
N PRO A 772 16.68 21.06 1.81
CA PRO A 772 17.57 22.20 1.70
C PRO A 772 18.56 22.09 0.52
N PRO A 773 18.95 23.20 -0.12
CA PRO A 773 19.87 23.18 -1.26
C PRO A 773 21.23 22.60 -0.89
N SER A 774 21.86 21.92 -1.85
CA SER A 774 23.24 21.46 -1.70
C SER A 774 24.20 22.66 -1.54
N THR A 775 25.23 22.48 -0.72
CA THR A 775 26.28 23.49 -0.52
C THR A 775 27.25 23.62 -1.70
N SER A 776 27.30 22.64 -2.61
CA SER A 776 28.13 22.64 -3.83
C SER A 776 27.51 23.44 -4.98
N GLY A 777 26.17 23.51 -5.04
CA GLY A 777 25.42 24.35 -5.99
C GLY A 777 25.18 23.77 -7.39
N GLN A 778 25.95 22.77 -7.86
CA GLN A 778 25.72 22.09 -9.14
C GLN A 778 25.99 20.58 -9.07
N ALA A 779 25.27 19.81 -9.90
CA ALA A 779 25.45 18.37 -10.04
C ALA A 779 26.71 18.03 -10.88
N PRO A 780 27.38 16.88 -10.63
CA PRO A 780 27.12 15.97 -9.52
C PRO A 780 27.42 16.65 -8.17
N TYR A 781 26.54 16.44 -7.20
CA TYR A 781 26.66 16.96 -5.84
C TYR A 781 27.55 16.02 -5.03
N PRO A 782 28.73 16.47 -4.55
CA PRO A 782 29.61 15.60 -3.80
C PRO A 782 29.01 15.09 -2.49
N TYR A 783 29.42 13.90 -2.06
CA TYR A 783 29.04 13.37 -0.74
C TYR A 783 29.32 14.38 0.38
N GLY A 784 28.42 14.45 1.37
CA GLY A 784 28.48 15.43 2.46
C GLY A 784 28.09 16.86 2.10
N THR A 785 27.83 17.16 0.82
CA THR A 785 27.33 18.48 0.38
C THR A 785 25.82 18.47 0.08
N SER A 786 25.20 17.29 0.01
CA SER A 786 23.79 17.12 -0.33
C SER A 786 23.09 16.23 0.71
N PRO A 787 21.90 16.62 1.20
CA PRO A 787 21.11 15.78 2.11
C PRO A 787 20.48 14.56 1.41
N MET A 788 20.61 14.44 0.08
CA MET A 788 20.09 13.28 -0.68
C MET A 788 20.81 11.96 -0.41
N VAL A 789 21.98 11.98 0.23
CA VAL A 789 22.83 10.79 0.42
C VAL A 789 23.25 10.60 1.88
N ASP A 790 22.68 11.36 2.81
CA ASP A 790 23.05 11.29 4.23
C ASP A 790 22.60 9.98 4.91
N TYR A 791 21.63 9.27 4.34
CA TYR A 791 21.16 7.98 4.85
C TYR A 791 22.28 6.95 4.90
N PHE A 792 23.34 7.06 4.07
CA PHE A 792 24.46 6.12 4.15
C PHE A 792 25.19 6.17 5.50
N ASP A 793 25.12 7.28 6.23
CA ASP A 793 25.74 7.40 7.55
C ASP A 793 25.01 6.56 8.62
N LYS A 794 23.71 6.31 8.44
CA LYS A 794 22.85 5.67 9.45
C LYS A 794 22.26 4.33 9.05
N ALA A 795 22.10 4.07 7.75
CA ALA A 795 21.58 2.81 7.25
C ALA A 795 22.44 1.63 7.74
N ASN A 796 21.78 0.53 8.12
CA ASN A 796 22.45 -0.72 8.49
C ASN A 796 22.25 -1.78 7.41
N VAL A 797 21.10 -1.75 6.73
CA VAL A 797 20.66 -2.81 5.82
C VAL A 797 20.09 -2.21 4.54
N PHE A 798 20.36 -2.85 3.41
CA PHE A 798 19.77 -2.51 2.11
C PHE A 798 18.87 -3.64 1.64
N GLU A 799 17.64 -3.30 1.29
CA GLU A 799 16.67 -4.24 0.74
C GLU A 799 16.86 -4.38 -0.77
N LEU A 800 17.48 -5.49 -1.19
CA LEU A 800 17.96 -5.67 -2.57
C LEU A 800 16.84 -5.89 -3.59
N ALA A 801 15.71 -6.41 -3.12
CA ALA A 801 14.57 -6.76 -3.94
C ALA A 801 13.33 -6.98 -3.06
N ILE A 802 12.15 -6.82 -3.66
CA ILE A 802 10.86 -7.04 -3.03
C ILE A 802 9.95 -7.92 -3.90
N GLY A 803 9.15 -8.76 -3.25
CA GLY A 803 8.17 -9.62 -3.91
C GLY A 803 8.80 -10.76 -4.71
N ASP A 804 7.94 -11.44 -5.48
CA ASP A 804 8.19 -12.79 -6.03
C ASP A 804 8.25 -12.86 -7.57
N ASP A 805 8.39 -11.72 -8.26
CA ASP A 805 8.36 -11.65 -9.73
C ASP A 805 9.73 -12.00 -10.40
N VAL A 806 9.71 -12.44 -11.66
CA VAL A 806 10.94 -12.72 -12.43
C VAL A 806 11.68 -11.45 -12.84
N THR A 807 10.93 -10.37 -13.11
CA THR A 807 11.48 -9.03 -13.33
C THR A 807 12.22 -8.57 -12.08
N VAL A 808 11.72 -8.95 -10.90
CA VAL A 808 12.38 -8.74 -9.63
C VAL A 808 13.63 -9.61 -9.53
N PHE A 809 13.56 -10.93 -9.70
CA PHE A 809 14.77 -11.77 -9.53
C PHE A 809 15.86 -11.47 -10.57
N LYS A 810 15.55 -11.46 -11.87
CA LYS A 810 16.57 -11.22 -12.92
C LYS A 810 16.95 -9.75 -13.01
N GLY A 811 15.96 -8.86 -13.14
CA GLY A 811 16.19 -7.42 -13.27
C GLY A 811 16.63 -6.78 -11.95
N HIS A 812 15.72 -6.69 -10.98
CA HIS A 812 15.97 -5.88 -9.78
C HIS A 812 17.04 -6.48 -8.87
N LEU A 813 17.05 -7.79 -8.64
CA LEU A 813 18.01 -8.41 -7.75
C LEU A 813 19.37 -8.62 -8.43
N MET A 814 19.39 -9.34 -9.56
CA MET A 814 20.64 -9.77 -10.19
C MET A 814 21.29 -8.71 -11.09
N GLU A 815 20.54 -7.81 -11.73
CA GLU A 815 21.10 -6.81 -12.68
C GLU A 815 21.30 -5.41 -12.07
N THR A 816 20.60 -5.06 -10.98
CA THR A 816 20.68 -3.72 -10.36
C THR A 816 21.05 -3.76 -8.87
N GLY A 817 20.26 -4.42 -8.02
CA GLY A 817 20.37 -4.43 -6.56
C GLY A 817 21.66 -5.06 -6.02
N LEU A 818 21.91 -6.36 -6.32
CA LEU A 818 23.14 -7.05 -5.91
C LEU A 818 24.41 -6.35 -6.45
N PRO A 819 24.51 -6.00 -7.74
CA PRO A 819 25.66 -5.26 -8.24
C PRO A 819 25.90 -3.92 -7.52
N THR A 820 24.84 -3.15 -7.28
CA THR A 820 24.97 -1.87 -6.56
C THR A 820 25.43 -2.09 -5.12
N TYR A 821 24.91 -3.13 -4.46
CA TYR A 821 25.36 -3.53 -3.13
C TYR A 821 26.82 -3.99 -3.12
N PHE A 822 27.29 -4.76 -4.11
CA PHE A 822 28.71 -5.15 -4.21
C PHE A 822 29.64 -3.96 -4.44
N ASN A 823 29.21 -2.99 -5.26
CA ASN A 823 29.88 -1.70 -5.39
C ASN A 823 30.02 -1.00 -4.04
N LEU A 824 28.96 -0.96 -3.21
CA LEU A 824 29.03 -0.41 -1.86
C LEU A 824 30.01 -1.19 -0.97
N LEU A 825 29.95 -2.54 -0.95
CA LEU A 825 30.87 -3.37 -0.17
C LEU A 825 32.34 -3.11 -0.51
N ASN A 826 32.67 -2.91 -1.79
CA ASN A 826 34.02 -2.60 -2.24
C ASN A 826 34.52 -1.24 -1.75
N LEU A 827 33.63 -0.32 -1.39
CA LEU A 827 33.96 1.02 -0.88
C LEU A 827 34.01 1.09 0.65
N LEU A 828 33.68 0.02 1.38
CA LEU A 828 33.66 0.07 2.84
C LEU A 828 35.07 0.08 3.45
N LYS A 829 35.21 0.71 4.61
CA LYS A 829 36.44 0.71 5.42
C LYS A 829 36.11 0.84 6.91
N ASN A 830 37.12 0.71 7.78
CA ASN A 830 37.03 0.86 9.23
C ASN A 830 35.95 -0.04 9.86
N GLY A 831 35.73 -1.22 9.31
CA GLY A 831 34.77 -2.17 9.87
C GLY A 831 33.30 -1.81 9.66
N LYS A 832 32.98 -0.73 8.93
CA LYS A 832 31.61 -0.45 8.51
C LYS A 832 31.07 -1.61 7.67
N ARG A 833 29.84 -2.03 7.96
CA ARG A 833 29.16 -3.16 7.30
C ARG A 833 27.76 -2.74 6.93
N TYR A 834 27.31 -3.24 5.78
CA TYR A 834 25.91 -3.19 5.41
C TYR A 834 25.40 -4.61 5.29
N GLY A 835 24.26 -4.89 5.92
CA GLY A 835 23.50 -6.11 5.67
C GLY A 835 22.74 -6.01 4.36
N ALA A 836 22.47 -7.15 3.73
CA ALA A 836 21.46 -7.28 2.69
C ALA A 836 20.18 -7.87 3.28
N THR A 837 19.02 -7.37 2.87
CA THR A 837 17.72 -7.99 3.12
C THR A 837 16.89 -8.04 1.84
N VAL A 838 15.73 -8.67 1.94
CA VAL A 838 14.62 -8.66 1.00
C VAL A 838 13.33 -8.74 1.82
N GLY A 839 12.22 -8.39 1.21
CA GLY A 839 10.90 -8.56 1.82
C GLY A 839 9.85 -8.91 0.78
N SER A 840 8.65 -9.27 1.23
CA SER A 840 7.60 -9.57 0.25
C SER A 840 6.97 -8.30 -0.32
N ASP A 841 6.95 -7.21 0.45
CA ASP A 841 6.23 -5.98 0.15
C ASP A 841 4.77 -6.26 -0.28
N THR A 842 4.17 -7.25 0.39
CA THR A 842 2.90 -7.79 -0.06
C THR A 842 1.74 -6.88 0.32
N HIS A 843 1.09 -6.35 -0.71
CA HIS A 843 -0.16 -5.59 -0.61
C HIS A 843 -1.39 -6.47 -0.83
N THR A 844 -1.16 -7.67 -1.33
CA THR A 844 -2.20 -8.62 -1.68
C THR A 844 -2.21 -9.82 -0.74
N TRP A 845 -3.19 -10.68 -0.91
CA TRP A 845 -3.35 -11.90 -0.11
C TRP A 845 -3.07 -13.17 -0.90
N SER A 846 -3.35 -13.12 -2.21
CA SER A 846 -3.42 -14.27 -3.10
C SER A 846 -2.38 -14.18 -4.23
N LYS A 847 -2.21 -12.99 -4.83
CA LYS A 847 -1.29 -12.77 -5.95
C LYS A 847 0.16 -12.87 -5.51
N ASP A 848 0.49 -12.18 -4.41
CA ASP A 848 1.84 -12.08 -3.87
C ASP A 848 1.86 -12.78 -2.50
N PRO A 849 2.40 -14.01 -2.40
CA PRO A 849 2.45 -14.73 -1.14
C PRO A 849 3.30 -13.96 -0.14
N ALA A 850 2.75 -13.75 1.05
CA ALA A 850 3.51 -13.14 2.13
C ALA A 850 4.74 -13.98 2.47
N SER A 851 5.82 -13.34 2.93
CA SER A 851 7.06 -14.01 3.29
C SER A 851 7.74 -14.74 2.11
N TRP A 852 7.57 -14.18 0.91
CA TRP A 852 8.33 -14.55 -0.28
C TRP A 852 8.88 -13.31 -1.00
N PRO A 853 10.21 -13.15 -1.08
CA PRO A 853 11.23 -13.91 -0.34
C PRO A 853 11.16 -13.65 1.18
N ARG A 854 11.94 -14.42 1.95
CA ARG A 854 12.03 -14.28 3.41
C ARG A 854 13.45 -14.02 3.90
N LEU A 855 13.54 -13.35 5.04
CA LEU A 855 14.77 -13.07 5.77
C LEU A 855 14.91 -14.02 6.95
N CYS A 856 16.04 -14.71 7.05
CA CYS A 856 16.37 -15.57 8.18
C CYS A 856 17.48 -14.94 9.02
N ILE A 857 17.16 -14.57 10.26
CA ILE A 857 18.10 -13.90 11.18
C ILE A 857 18.69 -14.97 12.11
N LYS A 858 20.02 -14.97 12.28
CA LYS A 858 20.69 -15.84 13.26
C LYS A 858 20.12 -15.53 14.65
N SER A 859 19.79 -16.54 15.44
CA SER A 859 19.15 -16.37 16.75
C SER A 859 19.51 -17.49 17.71
N SER A 860 19.74 -17.14 18.98
CA SER A 860 19.85 -18.12 20.07
C SER A 860 18.50 -18.74 20.47
N ILE A 861 17.39 -18.12 20.05
CA ILE A 861 16.01 -18.58 20.24
C ILE A 861 15.40 -18.93 18.89
N ASP A 862 14.98 -20.17 18.74
CA ASP A 862 14.40 -20.77 17.54
C ASP A 862 13.36 -21.82 18.00
N PRO A 863 12.11 -21.38 18.27
CA PRO A 863 11.10 -22.25 18.87
C PRO A 863 10.71 -23.44 17.99
N LYS A 864 10.77 -23.29 16.66
CA LYS A 864 10.42 -24.39 15.72
C LYS A 864 11.45 -25.51 15.72
N ASP A 865 12.71 -25.20 15.99
CA ASP A 865 13.77 -26.19 16.17
C ASP A 865 14.07 -26.49 17.65
N GLY A 866 13.14 -26.15 18.55
CA GLY A 866 13.14 -26.56 19.95
C GLY A 866 14.08 -25.76 20.86
N MET A 867 14.53 -24.59 20.42
CA MET A 867 15.39 -23.67 21.18
C MET A 867 14.55 -22.51 21.74
N GLY A 868 14.02 -22.67 22.96
CA GLY A 868 13.18 -21.66 23.60
C GLY A 868 11.74 -21.63 23.08
N SER A 869 11.06 -20.49 23.26
CA SER A 869 9.64 -20.27 22.98
C SER A 869 9.39 -18.98 22.19
N PHE A 870 8.22 -18.84 21.57
CA PHE A 870 7.84 -17.62 20.84
C PHE A 870 7.72 -16.40 21.77
N GLU A 871 7.39 -16.60 23.05
CA GLU A 871 7.45 -15.52 24.05
C GLU A 871 8.89 -15.06 24.28
N GLU A 872 9.84 -15.99 24.41
CA GLU A 872 11.27 -15.64 24.50
C GLU A 872 11.77 -14.95 23.23
N LEU A 873 11.33 -15.39 22.03
CA LEU A 873 11.69 -14.76 20.77
C LEU A 873 11.17 -13.31 20.67
N ASN A 874 9.92 -13.05 21.06
CA ASN A 874 9.35 -11.70 21.13
C ASN A 874 10.15 -10.76 22.05
N ASN A 875 10.73 -11.32 23.11
CA ASN A 875 11.54 -10.56 24.07
C ASN A 875 13.02 -10.45 23.65
N ASN A 876 13.45 -11.12 22.58
CA ASN A 876 14.85 -11.19 22.14
C ASN A 876 15.22 -10.12 21.09
N LYS A 877 14.54 -8.96 21.10
CA LYS A 877 14.72 -7.89 20.10
C LYS A 877 16.17 -7.39 19.99
N VAL A 878 16.89 -7.33 21.12
CA VAL A 878 18.29 -6.82 21.15
C VAL A 878 19.22 -7.70 20.32
N GLU A 879 19.19 -9.02 20.52
CA GLU A 879 20.03 -9.93 19.73
C GLU A 879 19.66 -9.87 18.24
N LEU A 880 18.36 -9.85 17.93
CA LEU A 880 17.89 -9.79 16.54
C LEU A 880 18.31 -8.49 15.86
N ALA A 881 18.20 -7.34 16.54
CA ALA A 881 18.68 -6.05 16.04
C ALA A 881 20.20 -6.04 15.82
N GLU A 882 20.98 -6.53 16.79
CA GLU A 882 22.44 -6.65 16.64
C GLU A 882 22.81 -7.55 15.45
N ASN A 883 22.14 -8.69 15.30
CA ASN A 883 22.40 -9.64 14.23
C ASN A 883 21.97 -9.07 12.86
N MET A 884 20.86 -8.36 12.80
CA MET A 884 20.41 -7.66 11.59
C MET A 884 21.37 -6.53 11.19
N ASN A 885 21.75 -5.69 12.16
CA ASN A 885 22.68 -4.56 11.94
C ASN A 885 24.09 -5.00 11.55
N THR A 886 24.49 -6.23 11.90
CA THR A 886 25.79 -6.80 11.55
C THR A 886 25.75 -7.76 10.36
N GLY A 887 24.59 -7.97 9.73
CA GLY A 887 24.47 -8.83 8.54
C GLY A 887 24.50 -10.33 8.83
N LYS A 888 24.24 -10.77 10.07
CA LYS A 888 24.17 -12.20 10.46
C LYS A 888 22.84 -12.82 10.02
N MET A 889 22.62 -12.83 8.71
CA MET A 889 21.35 -13.19 8.09
C MET A 889 21.55 -14.04 6.85
N ILE A 890 20.50 -14.73 6.44
CA ILE A 890 20.41 -15.43 5.16
C ILE A 890 19.12 -14.99 4.47
N ILE A 891 19.18 -14.87 3.16
CA ILE A 891 18.01 -14.55 2.35
C ILE A 891 17.57 -15.83 1.64
N SER A 892 16.28 -16.14 1.66
CA SER A 892 15.73 -17.32 0.99
C SER A 892 14.49 -17.00 0.16
N GLY A 893 14.56 -17.34 -1.13
CA GLY A 893 13.42 -17.59 -2.01
C GLY A 893 13.23 -19.10 -2.22
N GLY A 894 13.38 -19.90 -1.15
CA GLY A 894 13.20 -21.35 -1.17
C GLY A 894 14.47 -22.20 -1.03
N VAL A 895 15.64 -21.60 -1.27
CA VAL A 895 16.94 -22.26 -1.04
C VAL A 895 17.60 -21.63 0.19
N PHE A 896 18.10 -22.46 1.09
CA PHE A 896 18.89 -22.04 2.26
C PHE A 896 20.38 -22.17 1.96
N VAL A 897 21.12 -21.08 2.16
CA VAL A 897 22.54 -20.97 1.83
C VAL A 897 23.35 -20.76 3.10
N GLU A 898 23.80 -21.86 3.70
CA GLU A 898 24.72 -21.80 4.83
C GLU A 898 26.16 -21.75 4.31
N ALA A 899 26.82 -20.61 4.52
CA ALA A 899 28.21 -20.41 4.12
C ALA A 899 29.08 -20.08 5.33
N SER A 900 30.33 -20.54 5.33
CA SER A 900 31.32 -20.18 6.34
C SER A 900 32.73 -20.10 5.76
N LEU A 901 33.53 -19.17 6.28
CA LEU A 901 34.98 -19.12 6.04
C LEU A 901 35.71 -19.77 7.21
N SER A 902 36.71 -20.60 6.90
CA SER A 902 37.51 -21.25 7.93
C SER A 902 39.00 -21.23 7.62
N GLN A 903 39.80 -20.95 8.66
CA GLN A 903 41.25 -21.05 8.62
C GLN A 903 41.81 -21.12 10.04
N GLY A 904 42.88 -21.91 10.26
CA GLY A 904 43.61 -21.89 11.53
C GLY A 904 42.79 -22.28 12.76
N GLY A 905 41.69 -23.05 12.57
CA GLY A 905 40.76 -23.43 13.63
C GLY A 905 39.67 -22.40 13.95
N GLN A 906 39.67 -21.24 13.27
CA GLN A 906 38.56 -20.29 13.28
C GLN A 906 37.54 -20.65 12.19
N SER A 907 36.27 -20.37 12.46
CA SER A 907 35.16 -20.50 11.52
C SER A 907 34.20 -19.34 11.75
N VAL A 908 33.84 -18.62 10.69
CA VAL A 908 32.95 -17.45 10.75
C VAL A 908 31.88 -17.55 9.66
N GLY A 909 30.68 -17.07 9.95
CA GLY A 909 29.54 -17.07 9.03
C GLY A 909 29.16 -15.68 8.50
N PRO A 910 27.98 -15.54 7.89
CA PRO A 910 27.47 -14.25 7.41
C PRO A 910 27.54 -13.15 8.47
N GLY A 911 27.96 -11.95 8.06
CA GLY A 911 28.11 -10.79 8.93
C GLY A 911 29.36 -10.80 9.82
N GLU A 912 30.08 -11.92 9.91
CA GLU A 912 31.29 -12.08 10.73
C GLU A 912 32.58 -11.92 9.91
N THR A 913 33.71 -11.76 10.61
CA THR A 913 35.02 -11.52 9.98
C THR A 913 36.06 -12.52 10.46
N LEU A 914 36.71 -13.20 9.53
CA LEU A 914 37.88 -14.03 9.79
C LEU A 914 39.10 -13.10 9.94
N VAL A 915 39.76 -13.11 11.10
CA VAL A 915 40.89 -12.22 11.42
C VAL A 915 42.21 -12.99 11.45
N ASN A 916 43.32 -12.30 11.25
CA ASN A 916 44.66 -12.88 11.11
C ASN A 916 44.74 -13.92 9.98
N ALA A 917 43.90 -13.76 8.96
CA ALA A 917 43.85 -14.72 7.86
C ALA A 917 45.12 -14.57 6.99
N SER A 918 45.73 -15.69 6.60
CA SER A 918 46.95 -15.69 5.78
C SER A 918 47.04 -16.93 4.89
N GLY A 919 47.29 -16.74 3.59
CA GLY A 919 47.28 -17.84 2.62
C GLY A 919 45.87 -18.35 2.29
N PRO A 920 45.69 -19.62 1.90
CA PRO A 920 44.39 -20.14 1.46
C PRO A 920 43.37 -20.19 2.61
N VAL A 921 42.21 -19.55 2.42
CA VAL A 921 41.04 -19.65 3.31
C VAL A 921 40.01 -20.56 2.66
N THR A 922 39.47 -21.51 3.41
CA THR A 922 38.46 -22.43 2.86
C THR A 922 37.06 -21.87 3.08
N LEU A 923 36.34 -21.61 2.00
CA LEU A 923 34.90 -21.41 1.98
C LEU A 923 34.21 -22.78 1.99
N GLN A 924 33.36 -23.00 2.99
CA GLN A 924 32.47 -24.16 3.07
C GLN A 924 31.03 -23.70 2.83
N VAL A 925 30.33 -24.33 1.89
CA VAL A 925 28.93 -24.04 1.58
C VAL A 925 28.08 -25.30 1.73
N ASN A 926 26.93 -25.17 2.38
CA ASN A 926 25.85 -26.15 2.42
C ASN A 926 24.57 -25.49 1.87
N LEU A 927 23.97 -26.15 0.90
CA LEU A 927 22.73 -25.73 0.25
C LEU A 927 21.64 -26.74 0.57
N THR A 928 20.47 -26.26 0.97
CA THR A 928 19.30 -27.11 1.20
C THR A 928 18.02 -26.46 0.69
N SER A 929 17.08 -27.28 0.22
CA SER A 929 15.72 -26.87 -0.13
C SER A 929 14.80 -28.09 -0.09
N THR A 930 13.48 -27.87 -0.11
CA THR A 930 12.52 -28.97 -0.26
C THR A 930 12.43 -29.44 -1.71
N GLU A 931 11.92 -30.65 -1.92
CA GLU A 931 11.75 -31.24 -3.26
C GLU A 931 10.86 -30.41 -4.20
N ALA A 932 10.00 -29.54 -3.64
CA ALA A 932 9.16 -28.62 -4.39
C ALA A 932 9.92 -27.41 -4.95
N LEU A 933 11.14 -27.15 -4.48
CA LEU A 933 11.94 -25.97 -4.76
C LEU A 933 13.37 -26.37 -5.16
N PRO A 934 13.54 -26.98 -6.34
CA PRO A 934 14.83 -27.51 -6.76
C PRO A 934 15.85 -26.38 -6.99
N PHE A 935 17.14 -26.71 -6.89
CA PHE A 935 18.26 -25.86 -7.31
C PHE A 935 19.32 -26.70 -8.02
N ASP A 936 20.07 -26.08 -8.92
CA ASP A 936 21.09 -26.76 -9.73
C ASP A 936 22.36 -25.94 -9.96
N ARG A 937 22.41 -24.70 -9.42
CA ARG A 937 23.51 -23.77 -9.59
C ARG A 937 23.87 -23.05 -8.30
N ALA A 938 25.17 -22.85 -8.10
CA ALA A 938 25.71 -21.98 -7.05
C ALA A 938 26.81 -21.08 -7.62
N ARG A 939 26.76 -19.78 -7.33
CA ARG A 939 27.70 -18.76 -7.78
C ARG A 939 28.37 -18.13 -6.57
N VAL A 940 29.70 -18.06 -6.59
CA VAL A 940 30.50 -17.45 -5.54
C VAL A 940 31.07 -16.12 -6.05
N TYR A 941 30.76 -15.04 -5.35
CA TYR A 941 31.23 -13.69 -5.64
C TYR A 941 32.25 -13.28 -4.58
N ILE A 942 33.42 -12.80 -4.99
CA ILE A 942 34.53 -12.42 -4.11
C ILE A 942 35.09 -11.10 -4.61
N ASN A 943 34.98 -10.03 -3.81
CA ASN A 943 35.38 -8.67 -4.21
C ASN A 943 34.98 -8.32 -5.65
N THR A 944 33.83 -8.84 -6.11
CA THR A 944 33.39 -8.69 -7.50
C THR A 944 33.17 -7.21 -7.77
N VAL A 945 33.66 -6.72 -8.91
CA VAL A 945 33.52 -5.32 -9.34
C VAL A 945 32.54 -5.25 -10.51
N PRO A 946 31.28 -4.88 -10.27
CA PRO A 946 30.30 -4.73 -11.33
C PRO A 946 30.62 -3.56 -12.27
N ILE A 947 30.36 -3.78 -13.56
CA ILE A 947 30.64 -2.84 -14.65
C ILE A 947 29.31 -2.25 -15.13
N PRO A 948 29.12 -0.91 -15.14
CA PRO A 948 27.94 -0.27 -15.74
C PRO A 948 27.64 -0.81 -17.14
N ALA A 949 26.38 -1.14 -17.40
CA ALA A 949 25.95 -1.86 -18.60
C ALA A 949 24.90 -1.09 -19.40
N LYS A 950 24.78 -1.42 -20.69
CA LYS A 950 23.64 -1.03 -21.53
C LYS A 950 22.34 -1.68 -21.01
N ASP A 951 21.19 -1.07 -21.29
CA ASP A 951 19.88 -1.56 -20.83
C ASP A 951 19.56 -2.99 -21.31
N ASP A 952 20.11 -3.40 -22.46
CA ASP A 952 19.97 -4.73 -23.03
C ASP A 952 21.07 -5.71 -22.60
N LEU A 953 21.97 -5.28 -21.70
CA LEU A 953 23.14 -6.03 -21.22
C LEU A 953 24.09 -6.49 -22.34
N SER A 954 24.01 -5.91 -23.54
CA SER A 954 24.85 -6.30 -24.69
C SER A 954 26.33 -5.95 -24.53
N GLY A 955 26.66 -5.12 -23.54
CA GLY A 955 28.02 -4.73 -23.19
C GLY A 955 28.06 -3.58 -22.17
N PRO A 956 29.28 -3.11 -21.85
CA PRO A 956 29.48 -1.97 -20.96
C PRO A 956 28.79 -0.70 -21.44
N TRP A 957 28.49 0.20 -20.51
CA TRP A 957 27.92 1.50 -20.80
C TRP A 957 28.90 2.36 -21.61
N GLU A 958 28.49 2.73 -22.82
CA GLU A 958 29.24 3.58 -23.76
C GLU A 958 28.45 4.85 -24.16
N GLY A 959 27.26 5.05 -23.56
CA GLY A 959 26.33 6.17 -23.81
C GLY A 959 25.54 6.08 -25.12
N ILE A 960 24.61 7.03 -25.30
CA ILE A 960 23.94 7.30 -26.59
C ILE A 960 24.94 8.08 -27.46
N GLU A 961 25.17 7.64 -28.71
CA GLU A 961 26.06 8.32 -29.68
C GLU A 961 27.53 8.53 -29.22
N GLY A 962 28.10 7.63 -28.40
CA GLY A 962 29.54 7.64 -28.11
C GLY A 962 30.01 8.71 -27.11
N LEU A 963 29.12 9.17 -26.22
CA LEU A 963 29.38 10.14 -25.16
C LEU A 963 29.32 9.56 -23.73
N GLY A 964 29.39 8.23 -23.54
CA GLY A 964 29.19 7.55 -22.25
C GLY A 964 29.94 8.18 -21.07
N ASN A 965 29.19 8.86 -20.21
CA ASN A 965 29.65 9.46 -18.96
C ASN A 965 28.67 9.15 -17.82
N SER A 966 29.11 9.36 -16.59
CA SER A 966 28.34 9.19 -15.35
C SER A 966 26.98 9.90 -15.37
N GLU A 967 26.92 11.15 -15.87
CA GLU A 967 25.67 11.91 -15.97
C GLU A 967 24.64 11.20 -16.85
N SER A 968 25.03 10.67 -18.02
CA SER A 968 24.11 9.94 -18.90
C SER A 968 23.60 8.62 -18.31
N PHE A 969 24.41 7.96 -17.49
CA PHE A 969 24.04 6.70 -16.80
C PHE A 969 23.12 6.95 -15.60
N HIS A 970 23.29 8.08 -14.93
CA HIS A 970 22.51 8.45 -13.74
C HIS A 970 21.40 9.48 -14.03
N SER A 971 21.26 9.97 -15.26
CA SER A 971 20.22 10.93 -15.66
C SER A 971 18.96 10.24 -16.15
N VAL A 972 17.93 10.30 -15.30
CA VAL A 972 16.57 9.90 -15.69
C VAL A 972 15.98 11.02 -16.54
N THR A 973 16.21 10.99 -17.86
CA THR A 973 15.73 12.04 -18.78
C THR A 973 14.22 11.99 -19.06
N ASN A 974 13.52 10.93 -18.64
CA ASN A 974 12.07 10.81 -18.50
C ASN A 974 11.78 9.61 -17.58
N ALA A 975 10.82 9.74 -16.66
CA ALA A 975 10.66 8.91 -15.45
C ALA A 975 10.34 7.40 -15.63
N LEU A 976 10.60 6.76 -16.78
CA LEU A 976 10.23 5.35 -17.00
C LEU A 976 11.21 4.52 -17.86
N ALA A 977 12.32 5.07 -18.40
CA ALA A 977 13.05 4.39 -19.48
C ALA A 977 14.43 3.78 -19.15
N HIS A 978 15.16 4.28 -18.15
CA HIS A 978 16.53 3.81 -17.84
C HIS A 978 16.71 3.55 -16.35
N MET A 979 17.13 2.32 -16.01
CA MET A 979 17.60 1.94 -14.67
C MET A 979 19.07 1.55 -14.74
N PRO A 980 19.93 1.96 -13.78
CA PRO A 980 21.31 1.50 -13.74
C PRO A 980 21.42 -0.01 -13.68
N ARG A 981 21.94 -0.62 -14.75
CA ARG A 981 22.24 -2.05 -14.83
C ARG A 981 23.74 -2.29 -14.86
N TYR A 982 24.15 -3.47 -14.40
CA TYR A 982 25.56 -3.83 -14.33
C TYR A 982 25.81 -5.24 -14.86
N LEU A 983 26.97 -5.41 -15.50
CA LEU A 983 27.57 -6.72 -15.77
C LEU A 983 28.40 -7.12 -14.56
N MET A 984 28.20 -8.34 -14.07
CA MET A 984 29.05 -8.93 -13.03
C MET A 984 29.28 -10.42 -13.26
N ASP A 985 30.54 -10.85 -13.11
CA ASP A 985 30.92 -12.25 -13.23
C ASP A 985 31.23 -12.85 -11.85
N PRO A 986 30.76 -14.07 -11.54
CA PRO A 986 31.15 -14.77 -10.33
C PRO A 986 32.61 -15.21 -10.42
N ALA A 987 33.29 -15.31 -9.26
CA ALA A 987 34.63 -15.86 -9.18
C ALA A 987 34.65 -17.35 -9.58
N VAL A 988 33.60 -18.09 -9.21
CA VAL A 988 33.39 -19.48 -9.62
C VAL A 988 31.89 -19.81 -9.68
N THR A 989 31.51 -20.69 -10.59
CA THR A 989 30.14 -21.23 -10.70
C THR A 989 30.17 -22.74 -10.62
N PHE A 990 29.44 -23.30 -9.66
CA PHE A 990 29.18 -24.74 -9.54
C PHE A 990 27.84 -25.07 -10.20
N GLY A 991 27.80 -26.13 -11.02
CA GLY A 991 26.56 -26.57 -11.66
C GLY A 991 26.58 -28.03 -12.09
N THR A 992 25.48 -28.51 -12.68
CA THR A 992 25.31 -29.93 -13.06
C THR A 992 26.06 -30.35 -14.33
N GLY A 993 26.60 -29.39 -15.10
CA GLY A 993 27.28 -29.64 -16.38
C GLY A 993 28.49 -28.74 -16.69
N GLY A 994 29.04 -28.05 -15.68
CA GLY A 994 30.18 -27.13 -15.80
C GLY A 994 31.55 -27.75 -15.44
N GLU A 995 32.59 -26.91 -15.43
CA GLU A 995 33.94 -27.32 -14.97
C GLU A 995 33.94 -27.69 -13.48
N GLU A 996 33.20 -26.94 -12.67
CA GLU A 996 32.96 -27.24 -11.25
C GLU A 996 31.57 -27.87 -11.06
N VAL A 997 31.56 -29.09 -10.53
CA VAL A 997 30.35 -29.92 -10.43
C VAL A 997 29.63 -29.69 -9.11
N LEU A 998 28.34 -29.34 -9.16
CA LEU A 998 27.46 -29.31 -8.00
C LEU A 998 26.73 -30.66 -7.87
N ASN A 999 27.09 -31.45 -6.86
CA ASN A 999 26.43 -32.72 -6.58
C ASN A 999 25.19 -32.53 -5.71
N VAL A 1000 24.04 -32.36 -6.35
CA VAL A 1000 22.74 -32.22 -5.67
C VAL A 1000 22.13 -33.60 -5.41
N ASN A 1001 21.80 -33.89 -4.15
CA ASN A 1001 21.19 -35.14 -3.70
C ASN A 1001 19.79 -34.87 -3.16
N LEU A 1002 18.83 -35.73 -3.51
CA LEU A 1002 17.47 -35.72 -2.94
C LEU A 1002 17.34 -36.88 -1.95
N ASN A 1003 17.13 -36.56 -0.66
CA ASN A 1003 16.87 -37.56 0.39
C ASN A 1003 15.68 -37.11 1.22
N ASP A 1004 14.71 -38.00 1.46
CA ASP A 1004 13.53 -37.75 2.31
C ASP A 1004 12.79 -36.43 2.01
N GLY A 1005 12.69 -36.05 0.73
CA GLY A 1005 12.01 -34.84 0.28
C GLY A 1005 12.83 -33.54 0.39
N VAL A 1006 14.14 -33.64 0.67
CA VAL A 1006 15.07 -32.51 0.78
C VAL A 1006 16.20 -32.62 -0.24
N TYR A 1007 16.36 -31.59 -1.07
CA TYR A 1007 17.55 -31.38 -1.88
C TYR A 1007 18.70 -30.85 -1.00
N SER A 1008 19.89 -31.41 -1.19
CA SER A 1008 21.09 -31.01 -0.47
C SER A 1008 22.32 -31.04 -1.37
N ALA A 1009 23.20 -30.05 -1.23
CA ALA A 1009 24.51 -30.03 -1.86
C ALA A 1009 25.51 -29.34 -0.94
N SER A 1010 26.77 -29.79 -0.98
CA SER A 1010 27.86 -29.16 -0.25
C SER A 1010 29.10 -29.09 -1.14
N PHE A 1011 29.85 -28.00 -1.01
CA PHE A 1011 31.13 -27.84 -1.68
C PHE A 1011 32.08 -26.99 -0.85
N THR A 1012 33.37 -27.10 -1.19
CA THR A 1012 34.44 -26.27 -0.64
C THR A 1012 35.12 -25.52 -1.76
N TYR A 1013 35.54 -24.29 -1.50
CA TYR A 1013 36.33 -23.48 -2.43
C TYR A 1013 37.44 -22.79 -1.66
N ASP A 1014 38.70 -23.04 -2.04
CA ASP A 1014 39.84 -22.38 -1.42
C ASP A 1014 40.07 -21.02 -2.07
N ILE A 1015 40.10 -19.98 -1.25
CA ILE A 1015 40.30 -18.59 -1.66
C ILE A 1015 41.71 -18.20 -1.26
N ASP A 1016 42.55 -17.90 -2.25
CA ASP A 1016 43.89 -17.37 -2.00
C ASP A 1016 43.79 -15.89 -1.59
N LEU A 1017 44.19 -15.58 -0.36
CA LEU A 1017 44.27 -14.21 0.13
C LEU A 1017 45.35 -13.41 -0.60
N THR A 1018 44.93 -12.50 -1.47
CA THR A 1018 45.78 -11.43 -2.03
C THR A 1018 45.60 -10.10 -1.32
N GLU A 1019 44.43 -9.89 -0.70
CA GLU A 1019 44.00 -8.70 0.02
C GLU A 1019 42.79 -9.03 0.91
N ASP A 1020 42.32 -8.07 1.70
CA ASP A 1020 41.08 -8.21 2.46
C ASP A 1020 39.89 -8.42 1.50
N PHE A 1021 38.99 -9.34 1.84
CA PHE A 1021 37.88 -9.68 0.95
C PHE A 1021 36.55 -9.89 1.67
N TRP A 1022 35.48 -9.74 0.91
CA TRP A 1022 34.14 -10.24 1.23
C TRP A 1022 33.77 -11.38 0.26
N VAL A 1023 32.94 -12.31 0.72
CA VAL A 1023 32.37 -13.38 -0.12
C VAL A 1023 30.86 -13.47 0.06
N VAL A 1024 30.15 -13.62 -1.06
CA VAL A 1024 28.69 -13.84 -1.13
C VAL A 1024 28.42 -15.04 -2.02
N VAL A 1025 27.50 -15.91 -1.59
CA VAL A 1025 27.07 -17.09 -2.33
C VAL A 1025 25.62 -16.91 -2.77
N VAL A 1026 25.33 -17.11 -4.05
CA VAL A 1026 23.99 -17.11 -4.62
C VAL A 1026 23.69 -18.50 -5.17
N ALA A 1027 22.63 -19.14 -4.70
CA ALA A 1027 22.15 -20.41 -5.23
C ALA A 1027 20.80 -20.20 -5.92
N ASP A 1028 20.60 -20.86 -7.07
CA ASP A 1028 19.36 -20.77 -7.83
C ASP A 1028 19.14 -21.97 -8.76
N HIS A 1029 18.00 -21.97 -9.44
CA HIS A 1029 17.65 -22.94 -10.48
C HIS A 1029 17.63 -22.32 -11.88
N THR A 1030 18.11 -23.05 -12.89
CA THR A 1030 18.20 -22.57 -14.28
C THR A 1030 16.88 -22.59 -15.06
N GLU A 1031 16.08 -23.66 -14.94
CA GLU A 1031 14.90 -23.89 -15.81
C GLU A 1031 13.53 -23.95 -15.10
N LEU A 1032 13.45 -24.43 -13.86
CA LEU A 1032 12.19 -24.67 -13.15
C LEU A 1032 11.77 -23.48 -12.26
N PRO A 1033 10.52 -23.02 -12.36
CA PRO A 1033 9.95 -22.01 -11.48
C PRO A 1033 9.57 -22.61 -10.12
N ALA A 1034 9.41 -21.75 -9.12
CA ALA A 1034 8.98 -22.09 -7.75
C ALA A 1034 7.46 -22.34 -7.63
N PHE A 1035 6.78 -22.73 -8.71
CA PHE A 1035 5.36 -23.09 -8.66
C PHE A 1035 5.19 -24.44 -7.92
N PRO A 1036 4.23 -24.59 -6.98
CA PRO A 1036 3.11 -23.72 -6.64
C PRO A 1036 3.36 -22.69 -5.52
N HIS A 1037 4.56 -22.58 -4.95
CA HIS A 1037 4.84 -21.64 -3.86
C HIS A 1037 4.69 -20.18 -4.32
N VAL A 1038 5.20 -19.88 -5.52
CA VAL A 1038 5.01 -18.62 -6.25
C VAL A 1038 3.98 -18.89 -7.34
N PRO A 1039 2.71 -18.48 -7.15
CA PRO A 1039 1.65 -18.87 -8.06
C PRO A 1039 1.55 -17.94 -9.29
N LYS A 1040 2.38 -16.88 -9.38
CA LYS A 1040 2.44 -15.95 -10.53
C LYS A 1040 2.88 -16.62 -11.82
N MET A 1041 2.28 -16.20 -12.95
CA MET A 1041 2.63 -16.65 -14.29
C MET A 1041 2.93 -15.46 -15.21
N THR A 1042 3.86 -15.65 -16.16
CA THR A 1042 4.27 -14.65 -17.16
C THR A 1042 3.30 -14.59 -18.35
N THR A 1043 2.41 -15.57 -18.50
CA THR A 1043 1.77 -15.84 -19.79
C THR A 1043 0.28 -16.13 -19.62
N GLY A 1044 -0.53 -15.42 -20.41
CA GLY A 1044 -1.99 -15.59 -20.46
C GLY A 1044 -2.44 -16.68 -21.45
N PRO A 1045 -3.74 -16.75 -21.78
CA PRO A 1045 -4.29 -17.74 -22.71
C PRO A 1045 -3.70 -17.71 -24.13
N ALA A 1046 -2.94 -16.65 -24.47
CA ALA A 1046 -2.20 -16.53 -25.71
C ALA A 1046 -1.06 -17.55 -25.85
N GLU A 1047 -0.48 -18.02 -24.75
CA GLU A 1047 0.60 -19.03 -24.77
C GLU A 1047 0.13 -20.40 -24.27
N ILE A 1048 -0.74 -20.44 -23.25
CA ILE A 1048 -1.25 -21.68 -22.67
C ILE A 1048 -2.78 -21.63 -22.64
N SER A 1049 -3.43 -22.37 -23.55
CA SER A 1049 -4.89 -22.37 -23.63
C SER A 1049 -5.58 -23.00 -22.42
N PRO A 1050 -6.83 -22.59 -22.09
CA PRO A 1050 -7.69 -23.25 -21.12
C PRO A 1050 -7.67 -24.78 -21.14
N ALA A 1051 -7.83 -25.35 -22.34
CA ALA A 1051 -7.96 -26.79 -22.52
C ALA A 1051 -6.65 -27.56 -22.28
N SER A 1052 -5.49 -26.91 -22.45
CA SER A 1052 -4.17 -27.54 -22.29
C SER A 1052 -3.52 -27.27 -20.93
N PHE A 1053 -4.07 -26.35 -20.13
CA PHE A 1053 -3.39 -25.86 -18.94
C PHE A 1053 -3.02 -26.93 -17.92
N LEU A 1054 -3.97 -27.82 -17.57
CA LEU A 1054 -3.68 -28.91 -16.64
C LEU A 1054 -2.62 -29.89 -17.18
N ASP A 1055 -2.57 -30.08 -18.50
CA ASP A 1055 -1.55 -30.89 -19.14
C ASP A 1055 -0.17 -30.20 -19.06
N THR A 1056 -0.12 -28.88 -19.29
CA THR A 1056 1.09 -28.07 -19.13
C THR A 1056 1.62 -28.12 -17.68
N VAL A 1057 0.74 -27.95 -16.68
CA VAL A 1057 1.13 -28.06 -15.25
C VAL A 1057 1.74 -29.43 -14.92
N LYS A 1058 1.28 -30.51 -15.58
CA LYS A 1058 1.74 -31.88 -15.32
C LYS A 1058 3.01 -32.24 -16.10
N ASN A 1059 3.12 -31.79 -17.35
CA ASN A 1059 4.12 -32.30 -18.29
C ASN A 1059 5.17 -31.25 -18.69
N HIS A 1060 4.87 -29.96 -18.51
CA HIS A 1060 5.72 -28.83 -18.92
C HIS A 1060 5.76 -27.72 -17.85
N PRO A 1061 6.09 -28.04 -16.58
CA PRO A 1061 6.06 -27.07 -15.47
C PRO A 1061 7.00 -25.89 -15.64
N GLN A 1062 8.07 -26.00 -16.45
CA GLN A 1062 8.95 -24.89 -16.82
C GLN A 1062 8.25 -23.76 -17.58
N LEU A 1063 7.05 -24.02 -18.12
CA LEU A 1063 6.21 -23.01 -18.77
C LEU A 1063 5.22 -22.37 -17.80
N ILE A 1064 5.16 -22.84 -16.55
CA ILE A 1064 4.18 -22.44 -15.52
C ILE A 1064 4.92 -21.67 -14.43
N GLY A 1065 5.01 -20.35 -14.61
CA GLY A 1065 5.61 -19.45 -13.62
C GLY A 1065 6.89 -18.78 -14.10
N THR A 1066 7.41 -17.90 -13.27
CA THR A 1066 8.38 -16.88 -13.70
C THR A 1066 9.67 -16.93 -12.89
N THR A 1067 9.56 -17.15 -11.58
CA THR A 1067 10.68 -17.03 -10.63
C THR A 1067 11.18 -18.41 -10.21
N PRO A 1068 12.48 -18.72 -10.35
CA PRO A 1068 13.06 -19.96 -9.83
C PRO A 1068 13.13 -19.94 -8.30
N ALA A 1069 13.39 -21.09 -7.67
CA ALA A 1069 13.84 -21.09 -6.28
C ALA A 1069 15.26 -20.50 -6.20
N TRP A 1070 15.55 -19.74 -5.15
CA TRP A 1070 16.86 -19.10 -4.96
C TRP A 1070 17.18 -18.83 -3.48
N GLY A 1071 18.44 -18.50 -3.21
CA GLY A 1071 18.91 -18.10 -1.88
C GLY A 1071 20.25 -17.37 -1.95
N ILE A 1072 20.52 -16.52 -0.96
CA ILE A 1072 21.71 -15.67 -0.90
C ILE A 1072 22.27 -15.65 0.52
N SER A 1073 23.59 -15.87 0.67
CA SER A 1073 24.27 -15.58 1.93
C SER A 1073 24.52 -14.08 2.07
N ASN A 1074 24.37 -13.50 3.26
CA ASN A 1074 24.99 -12.19 3.51
C ASN A 1074 26.54 -12.30 3.40
N PRO A 1075 27.25 -11.17 3.24
CA PRO A 1075 28.70 -11.19 3.11
C PRO A 1075 29.39 -11.81 4.32
N ILE A 1076 30.41 -12.63 4.06
CA ILE A 1076 31.39 -13.07 5.05
C ILE A 1076 32.69 -12.35 4.75
N PHE A 1077 33.33 -11.82 5.78
CA PHE A 1077 34.53 -10.99 5.61
C PHE A 1077 35.78 -11.75 6.04
N SER A 1078 36.93 -11.41 5.44
CA SER A 1078 38.24 -11.91 5.85
C SER A 1078 39.27 -10.80 5.77
N THR A 1079 40.08 -10.66 6.82
CA THR A 1079 41.18 -9.70 6.89
C THR A 1079 42.46 -10.34 7.41
N SER A 1080 43.58 -9.85 6.90
CA SER A 1080 44.90 -10.18 7.45
C SER A 1080 45.19 -9.49 8.80
N SER A 1081 44.41 -8.47 9.17
CA SER A 1081 44.54 -7.78 10.45
C SER A 1081 44.08 -8.64 11.63
N SER A 1082 44.59 -8.31 12.83
CA SER A 1082 44.11 -8.87 14.09
C SER A 1082 42.75 -8.37 14.53
N SER A 1083 42.27 -7.24 13.98
CA SER A 1083 40.97 -6.65 14.31
C SER A 1083 40.01 -6.74 13.12
N ALA A 1084 38.76 -7.10 13.40
CA ALA A 1084 37.69 -7.09 12.41
C ALA A 1084 37.29 -5.65 11.99
N GLU A 1085 37.62 -4.66 12.82
CA GLU A 1085 37.41 -3.22 12.53
C GLU A 1085 38.42 -2.69 11.50
N ASP A 1086 39.53 -3.39 11.28
CA ASP A 1086 40.54 -2.97 10.30
C ASP A 1086 40.22 -3.46 8.88
N TRP A 1087 39.16 -4.25 8.69
CA TRP A 1087 38.77 -4.76 7.38
C TRP A 1087 38.45 -3.62 6.41
N ARG A 1088 38.90 -3.78 5.17
CA ARG A 1088 38.72 -2.82 4.08
C ARG A 1088 38.24 -3.51 2.82
N GLY A 1089 37.29 -2.88 2.13
CA GLY A 1089 36.92 -3.23 0.78
C GLY A 1089 38.00 -2.85 -0.24
N LEU A 1090 37.87 -3.39 -1.46
CA LEU A 1090 38.85 -3.26 -2.54
C LEU A 1090 39.24 -1.81 -2.87
N PHE A 1091 38.30 -0.88 -2.76
CA PHE A 1091 38.47 0.54 -3.08
C PHE A 1091 38.24 1.44 -1.85
N ALA A 1092 38.51 0.94 -0.65
CA ALA A 1092 38.38 1.66 0.62
C ALA A 1092 39.05 3.06 0.62
N ASP A 1093 40.17 3.23 -0.08
CA ASP A 1093 40.87 4.53 -0.17
C ASP A 1093 40.15 5.56 -1.06
N GLN A 1094 39.17 5.13 -1.87
CA GLN A 1094 38.31 5.97 -2.71
C GLN A 1094 36.89 6.11 -2.13
N SER A 1095 36.70 5.69 -0.88
CA SER A 1095 35.40 5.68 -0.21
C SER A 1095 34.93 7.06 0.25
N PHE A 1096 33.61 7.24 0.23
CA PHE A 1096 32.95 8.42 0.78
C PHE A 1096 32.55 8.26 2.26
N LEU A 1097 32.53 7.02 2.77
CA LEU A 1097 32.14 6.67 4.14
C LEU A 1097 33.30 6.78 5.13
N ALA A 1098 34.03 7.88 5.00
CA ALA A 1098 35.31 8.07 5.62
C ALA A 1098 35.23 8.72 7.01
N ASP A 1099 34.67 8.00 7.97
CA ASP A 1099 35.26 7.80 9.31
C ASP A 1099 34.45 6.81 10.14
#